data_AF-A0A1Q6CM52-F1
#
_entry.id   AF-A0A1Q6CM52-F1
#
_cell.length_a   1.000
_cell.length_b   1.000
_cell.length_c   1.000
_cell.angle_alpha   90.00
_cell.angle_beta   90.00
_cell.angle_gamma   90.00
#
_symmetry.space_group_name_H-M   'P 1'
#
loop_
_entity.id
_entity.type
_entity.pdbx_description
1 polymer ?
#
loop_
_entity_poly.entity_id
_entity_poly.type
_entity_poly.pdbx_seq_one_letter_code
_entity_poly.pdbx_strand_id
1 'polypeptide(L)'
;MRIPSSILIKGLFSSLLFLSYQSLSNELPDTCATQGPSNSVNDGTPVCVSNNGTAYLSLGGANAHNSVAISTAHGTGDLGLYVGQGNWPSTAANSNAYKSLNANTNNECVVINNPSQYWLMVAITGTRDGASLAVDFGASTCRSSTGSNPGGNTGSLVAPNNLSGTGNSNSINLTWNDNANNEDQFVIQRSSAGSSWTTIATPTANSESYIDTGLAENTTYYYTMYAENSTHRSGWSNTTTVVTTTGSTNPDPNTGALNDICAIEAPTTVTSLSDGVPVCVPAASKGHGFSVSTFNQNVTSIAFSTKYGLGNLTLAANANGWPTSGDDSIRSSSVGNTECVVLTQPNNGWNNVRLEGLFKGVSLVADFNATSCRVNPGAADPGNDGYDHNGVHVLVYPIRFPDQDLEFTNAQINAEMQIAKQYFTEQSYGNFNFTWEIKPKITMPNNHDYYNNDKTLWNPGYREQLVNAGVDPNFPGDGTIIMVTAPPVGTEGTYFINSQASPPLMEIYTYKAGTIAHETGHALGLHHSMSIEGGNSMLNGNANDSVINYGNVFGLMGMGAHSLEEMNLMYKGYFNNWISEADVPIVTTSGVYRIYAFDHGTAAGHNAPGNIGLRIKSGDGEKTYWVEYRTMQKSEVNTAPEYQLRTPLLQNGISINLQNYMDNNEAPWYNHNSLLLDSTPNSRSSSWALEDFNDAPLQINHTFSDPWNGFTLYPVDKGGVLGTAGAWIEVQVTIH
;
A
#
# COMPACT_ATOMS: atom_id res chain seq x y z
N MET A 1 15.71 -68.40 45.29
CA MET A 1 17.00 -67.96 45.89
C MET A 1 17.37 -66.60 45.26
N ARG A 2 18.28 -65.80 45.86
CA ARG A 2 18.59 -64.40 45.47
C ARG A 2 19.14 -64.30 44.01
N ILE A 3 18.82 -63.33 43.13
CA ILE A 3 18.83 -61.82 43.14
C ILE A 3 20.28 -61.26 43.01
N PRO A 4 20.61 -60.21 42.20
CA PRO A 4 19.82 -59.30 41.31
C PRO A 4 20.00 -59.63 39.78
N SER A 5 20.17 -58.80 38.70
CA SER A 5 20.54 -57.37 38.42
C SER A 5 20.09 -56.83 37.02
N SER A 6 20.52 -55.61 36.65
CA SER A 6 20.16 -54.71 35.50
C SER A 6 21.28 -54.54 34.43
N ILE A 7 21.20 -53.72 33.35
CA ILE A 7 20.25 -53.49 32.22
C ILE A 7 20.82 -52.36 31.30
N LEU A 8 20.57 -52.46 29.99
CA LEU A 8 20.81 -51.54 28.82
C LEU A 8 21.47 -50.13 28.99
N ILE A 9 22.24 -49.73 27.96
CA ILE A 9 21.92 -48.54 27.11
C ILE A 9 22.63 -48.58 25.73
N LYS A 10 22.07 -47.80 24.78
CA LYS A 10 22.32 -47.68 23.33
C LYS A 10 23.80 -47.67 22.87
N GLY A 11 24.02 -48.19 21.66
CA GLY A 11 25.16 -47.86 20.80
C GLY A 11 24.75 -47.78 19.33
N LEU A 12 25.17 -46.73 18.62
CA LEU A 12 25.12 -46.58 17.16
C LEU A 12 26.32 -45.72 16.74
N PHE A 13 26.90 -46.00 15.58
CA PHE A 13 28.23 -45.51 15.22
C PHE A 13 28.22 -44.05 14.76
N SER A 14 29.02 -43.21 15.41
CA SER A 14 29.45 -41.91 14.89
C SER A 14 30.69 -42.09 14.01
N SER A 15 30.53 -42.01 12.69
CA SER A 15 31.66 -41.83 11.77
C SER A 15 32.36 -40.51 12.09
N LEU A 16 33.67 -40.53 12.37
CA LEU A 16 34.43 -39.28 12.48
C LEU A 16 34.58 -38.68 11.08
N LEU A 17 33.74 -37.70 10.74
CA LEU A 17 34.17 -36.67 9.79
C LEU A 17 35.27 -35.86 10.47
N PHE A 18 36.46 -35.91 9.92
CA PHE A 18 37.46 -34.87 10.16
C PHE A 18 36.97 -33.59 9.46
N LEU A 19 36.15 -32.78 10.16
CA LEU A 19 36.21 -31.34 9.89
C LEU A 19 37.59 -30.89 10.33
N SER A 20 38.50 -30.83 9.35
CA SER A 20 39.61 -29.90 9.43
C SER A 20 39.00 -28.51 9.56
N TYR A 21 39.11 -27.92 10.76
CA TYR A 21 39.20 -26.47 10.88
C TYR A 21 40.46 -26.05 10.12
N GLN A 22 40.34 -25.91 8.79
CA GLN A 22 41.15 -24.95 8.08
C GLN A 22 40.78 -23.61 8.72
N SER A 23 41.79 -22.91 9.26
CA SER A 23 41.60 -21.54 9.71
C SER A 23 41.10 -20.73 8.51
N LEU A 24 39.82 -20.34 8.53
CA LEU A 24 39.25 -19.45 7.53
C LEU A 24 40.20 -18.27 7.37
N SER A 25 40.61 -17.97 6.13
CA SER A 25 41.60 -16.93 5.91
C SER A 25 40.97 -15.58 6.26
N ASN A 26 41.56 -14.88 7.25
CA ASN A 26 41.16 -13.50 7.57
C ASN A 26 41.36 -12.54 6.38
N GLU A 27 42.03 -12.98 5.32
CA GLU A 27 42.14 -12.31 4.02
C GLU A 27 41.25 -13.02 2.99
N LEU A 28 40.50 -12.26 2.20
CA LEU A 28 39.70 -12.74 1.08
C LEU A 28 40.62 -12.94 -0.15
N PRO A 29 40.75 -14.15 -0.72
CA PRO A 29 41.60 -14.36 -1.90
C PRO A 29 41.03 -13.71 -3.17
N ASP A 30 41.91 -13.16 -4.02
CA ASP A 30 41.55 -12.80 -5.40
C ASP A 30 41.25 -14.07 -6.19
N THR A 31 39.95 -14.33 -6.34
CA THR A 31 39.41 -15.53 -6.96
C THR A 31 39.21 -15.29 -8.46
N CYS A 32 38.88 -14.07 -8.87
CA CYS A 32 38.77 -13.70 -10.28
C CYS A 32 40.11 -13.77 -11.04
N ALA A 33 41.24 -13.59 -10.37
CA ALA A 33 42.56 -13.81 -10.97
C ALA A 33 42.82 -15.27 -11.41
N THR A 34 42.01 -16.24 -10.97
CA THR A 34 42.22 -17.67 -11.25
C THR A 34 40.96 -18.45 -11.69
N GLN A 35 39.76 -17.89 -11.54
CA GLN A 35 38.48 -18.56 -11.80
C GLN A 35 37.47 -17.63 -12.49
N GLY A 36 36.55 -18.20 -13.26
CA GLY A 36 35.43 -17.46 -13.83
C GLY A 36 34.31 -17.19 -12.81
N PRO A 37 33.34 -16.31 -13.13
CA PRO A 37 32.23 -15.98 -12.24
C PRO A 37 31.38 -17.19 -11.80
N SER A 38 30.94 -17.18 -10.55
CA SER A 38 29.98 -18.17 -10.01
C SER A 38 28.59 -17.56 -9.83
N ASN A 39 27.56 -18.40 -10.02
CA ASN A 39 26.16 -18.08 -9.70
C ASN A 39 25.70 -18.70 -8.36
N SER A 40 26.59 -19.35 -7.62
CA SER A 40 26.31 -19.94 -6.30
C SER A 40 27.46 -19.71 -5.32
N VAL A 41 27.10 -19.57 -4.05
CA VAL A 41 28.01 -19.33 -2.91
C VAL A 41 27.84 -20.43 -1.87
N ASN A 42 28.92 -20.77 -1.18
CA ASN A 42 28.93 -21.75 -0.09
C ASN A 42 29.77 -21.21 1.07
N ASP A 43 29.47 -21.69 2.27
CA ASP A 43 30.22 -21.37 3.49
C ASP A 43 31.74 -21.60 3.31
N GLY A 44 32.53 -20.69 3.86
CA GLY A 44 34.00 -20.68 3.81
C GLY A 44 34.62 -20.49 2.43
N THR A 45 33.83 -20.46 1.34
CA THR A 45 34.31 -20.67 -0.04
C THR A 45 34.21 -19.38 -0.88
N PRO A 46 35.35 -18.73 -1.21
CA PRO A 46 35.38 -17.57 -2.09
C PRO A 46 34.98 -17.90 -3.53
N VAL A 47 34.37 -16.93 -4.22
CA VAL A 47 33.96 -16.98 -5.63
C VAL A 47 34.34 -15.69 -6.37
N CYS A 48 34.49 -15.78 -7.70
CA CYS A 48 34.51 -14.59 -8.55
C CYS A 48 33.07 -14.11 -8.82
N VAL A 49 32.84 -12.79 -8.80
CA VAL A 49 31.54 -12.17 -9.04
C VAL A 49 31.40 -11.74 -10.51
N SER A 50 30.22 -11.89 -11.10
CA SER A 50 29.94 -11.36 -12.44
C SER A 50 30.02 -9.83 -12.46
N ASN A 51 30.75 -9.26 -13.43
CA ASN A 51 30.85 -7.83 -13.69
C ASN A 51 29.71 -7.28 -14.59
N ASN A 52 28.84 -8.15 -15.11
CA ASN A 52 27.70 -7.77 -15.97
C ASN A 52 26.41 -7.60 -15.15
N GLY A 53 25.66 -6.53 -15.42
CA GLY A 53 24.40 -6.19 -14.74
C GLY A 53 24.52 -6.07 -13.22
N THR A 54 23.44 -6.40 -12.52
CA THR A 54 23.46 -6.71 -11.07
C THR A 54 23.64 -8.21 -10.91
N ALA A 55 24.63 -8.64 -10.12
CA ALA A 55 24.84 -10.06 -9.85
C ALA A 55 23.95 -10.49 -8.65
N TYR A 56 23.18 -11.55 -8.86
CA TYR A 56 22.24 -12.09 -7.87
C TYR A 56 22.69 -13.48 -7.42
N LEU A 57 22.84 -13.67 -6.12
CA LEU A 57 23.35 -14.90 -5.49
C LEU A 57 22.44 -15.31 -4.34
N SER A 58 22.23 -16.62 -4.17
CA SER A 58 21.41 -17.17 -3.09
C SER A 58 22.22 -18.08 -2.17
N LEU A 59 21.90 -18.02 -0.87
CA LEU A 59 22.55 -18.78 0.19
C LEU A 59 21.50 -19.41 1.09
N GLY A 60 21.53 -20.72 1.27
CA GLY A 60 20.58 -21.48 2.10
C GLY A 60 21.18 -21.94 3.42
N GLY A 61 20.33 -22.12 4.43
CA GLY A 61 20.71 -22.61 5.76
C GLY A 61 21.08 -21.53 6.77
N ALA A 62 20.95 -20.24 6.43
CA ALA A 62 21.46 -19.13 7.25
C ALA A 62 20.89 -19.14 8.69
N ASN A 63 19.59 -19.38 8.85
CA ASN A 63 18.92 -19.45 10.16
C ASN A 63 19.33 -20.64 11.06
N ALA A 64 20.25 -21.52 10.61
CA ALA A 64 20.89 -22.51 11.47
C ALA A 64 22.12 -21.94 12.23
N HIS A 65 22.51 -20.69 11.95
CA HIS A 65 23.72 -20.06 12.49
C HIS A 65 23.40 -18.74 13.21
N ASN A 66 24.15 -18.44 14.27
CA ASN A 66 23.98 -17.21 15.07
C ASN A 66 24.40 -15.93 14.33
N SER A 67 25.15 -16.07 13.23
CA SER A 67 25.57 -14.96 12.36
C SER A 67 25.98 -15.46 10.97
N VAL A 68 26.00 -14.55 10.00
CA VAL A 68 26.58 -14.74 8.66
C VAL A 68 27.36 -13.49 8.30
N ALA A 69 28.63 -13.63 7.90
CA ALA A 69 29.41 -12.55 7.30
C ALA A 69 29.50 -12.74 5.78
N ILE A 70 29.33 -11.66 5.01
CA ILE A 70 29.47 -11.63 3.55
C ILE A 70 30.47 -10.51 3.24
N SER A 71 31.56 -10.88 2.56
CA SER A 71 32.72 -10.01 2.29
C SER A 71 32.98 -9.92 0.80
N THR A 72 33.31 -8.74 0.26
CA THR A 72 33.90 -8.59 -1.07
C THR A 72 35.28 -7.94 -1.02
N ALA A 73 36.09 -8.16 -2.07
CA ALA A 73 37.39 -7.54 -2.26
C ALA A 73 37.85 -7.65 -3.72
N HIS A 74 38.98 -7.00 -4.04
CA HIS A 74 39.71 -7.09 -5.31
C HIS A 74 38.99 -6.53 -6.54
N GLY A 75 39.71 -6.51 -7.67
CA GLY A 75 39.24 -5.87 -8.89
C GLY A 75 39.27 -4.33 -8.83
N THR A 76 38.48 -3.69 -9.70
CA THR A 76 38.32 -2.23 -9.76
C THR A 76 36.86 -1.83 -9.89
N GLY A 77 36.48 -0.68 -9.34
CA GLY A 77 35.12 -0.15 -9.45
C GLY A 77 34.61 0.57 -8.21
N ASP A 78 33.29 0.51 -8.05
CA ASP A 78 32.46 1.06 -6.99
C ASP A 78 31.30 0.07 -6.81
N LEU A 79 31.47 -0.91 -5.92
CA LEU A 79 30.57 -2.05 -5.71
C LEU A 79 29.53 -1.71 -4.64
N GLY A 80 28.28 -2.09 -4.88
CA GLY A 80 27.24 -2.05 -3.85
C GLY A 80 26.80 -3.45 -3.45
N LEU A 81 26.92 -3.80 -2.16
CA LEU A 81 26.49 -5.09 -1.62
C LEU A 81 25.18 -4.92 -0.86
N TYR A 82 24.15 -5.66 -1.25
CA TYR A 82 22.83 -5.66 -0.60
C TYR A 82 22.40 -7.09 -0.26
N VAL A 83 21.78 -7.29 0.89
CA VAL A 83 21.35 -8.60 1.38
C VAL A 83 19.95 -8.52 1.99
N GLY A 84 19.03 -9.34 1.45
CA GLY A 84 17.67 -9.52 1.94
C GLY A 84 17.51 -10.88 2.63
N GLN A 85 16.67 -10.93 3.67
CA GLN A 85 16.26 -12.19 4.30
C GLN A 85 14.96 -12.67 3.65
N GLY A 86 14.98 -13.86 3.04
CA GLY A 86 13.83 -14.50 2.39
C GLY A 86 13.36 -13.90 1.05
N ASN A 87 13.65 -12.62 0.76
CA ASN A 87 13.26 -11.92 -0.47
C ASN A 87 14.45 -11.19 -1.10
N TRP A 88 14.47 -11.01 -2.42
CA TRP A 88 15.51 -10.23 -3.11
C TRP A 88 15.57 -8.79 -2.57
N PRO A 89 16.75 -8.27 -2.23
CA PRO A 89 16.88 -6.91 -1.72
C PRO A 89 16.70 -5.89 -2.84
N SER A 90 15.95 -4.81 -2.55
CA SER A 90 16.01 -3.61 -3.37
C SER A 90 17.40 -2.99 -3.29
N THR A 91 17.87 -2.41 -4.40
CA THR A 91 19.15 -1.71 -4.51
C THR A 91 18.98 -0.19 -4.48
N ALA A 92 17.76 0.30 -4.23
CA ALA A 92 17.46 1.72 -4.08
C ALA A 92 18.10 2.30 -2.80
N ALA A 93 18.38 3.60 -2.79
CA ALA A 93 19.01 4.27 -1.64
C ALA A 93 18.20 4.08 -0.32
N ASN A 94 16.87 4.14 -0.42
CA ASN A 94 15.91 3.91 0.67
C ASN A 94 15.59 2.43 0.95
N SER A 95 16.35 1.47 0.40
CA SER A 95 16.13 0.05 0.63
C SER A 95 16.36 -0.35 2.10
N ASN A 96 15.44 -1.17 2.64
CA ASN A 96 15.51 -1.81 3.95
C ASN A 96 16.42 -3.05 3.99
N ALA A 97 17.17 -3.32 2.92
CA ALA A 97 18.17 -4.39 2.91
C ALA A 97 19.38 -4.07 3.78
N TYR A 98 20.01 -5.10 4.35
CA TYR A 98 21.34 -4.98 4.92
C TYR A 98 22.31 -4.63 3.79
N LYS A 99 23.08 -3.54 3.90
CA LYS A 99 23.85 -3.02 2.77
C LYS A 99 25.20 -2.42 3.18
N SER A 100 26.15 -2.47 2.26
CA SER A 100 27.49 -1.88 2.36
C SER A 100 27.84 -1.20 1.03
N LEU A 101 28.40 0.00 1.11
CA LEU A 101 28.52 0.96 0.01
C LEU A 101 29.79 1.84 0.17
N ASN A 102 30.99 1.23 0.24
CA ASN A 102 32.22 1.97 0.48
C ASN A 102 32.74 2.61 -0.82
N ALA A 103 32.26 3.83 -1.06
CA ALA A 103 32.42 4.57 -2.32
C ALA A 103 33.83 4.52 -2.93
N ASN A 104 33.89 4.15 -4.22
CA ASN A 104 35.09 3.93 -5.05
C ASN A 104 35.93 2.71 -4.62
N THR A 105 35.31 1.68 -4.05
CA THR A 105 35.96 0.41 -3.72
C THR A 105 35.11 -0.80 -4.10
N ASN A 106 35.71 -1.99 -4.01
CA ASN A 106 35.01 -3.27 -4.07
C ASN A 106 35.08 -4.01 -2.71
N ASN A 107 35.30 -3.29 -1.61
CA ASN A 107 35.60 -3.85 -0.28
C ASN A 107 34.40 -3.74 0.67
N GLU A 108 33.32 -4.43 0.35
CA GLU A 108 32.05 -4.37 1.08
C GLU A 108 31.96 -5.46 2.16
N CYS A 109 31.27 -5.12 3.25
CA CYS A 109 31.06 -6.03 4.38
C CYS A 109 29.63 -5.91 4.89
N VAL A 110 28.91 -7.04 4.88
CA VAL A 110 27.60 -7.18 5.53
C VAL A 110 27.66 -8.35 6.51
N VAL A 111 27.38 -8.08 7.79
CA VAL A 111 27.21 -9.11 8.82
C VAL A 111 25.75 -9.10 9.27
N ILE A 112 25.11 -10.27 9.20
CA ILE A 112 23.73 -10.48 9.68
C ILE A 112 23.80 -11.34 10.92
N ASN A 113 23.44 -10.78 12.08
CA ASN A 113 23.32 -11.50 13.34
C ASN A 113 21.91 -12.11 13.47
N ASN A 114 21.83 -13.34 13.97
CA ASN A 114 20.60 -14.12 14.16
C ASN A 114 19.62 -14.07 12.95
N PRO A 115 20.06 -14.46 11.74
CA PRO A 115 19.21 -14.48 10.53
C PRO A 115 17.90 -15.24 10.75
N SER A 116 16.77 -14.57 10.50
CA SER A 116 15.42 -15.08 10.73
C SER A 116 14.93 -16.06 9.64
N GLN A 117 15.53 -16.00 8.45
CA GLN A 117 15.13 -16.77 7.27
C GLN A 117 16.20 -17.79 6.86
N TYR A 118 15.75 -18.93 6.34
CA TYR A 118 16.64 -19.97 5.81
C TYR A 118 17.46 -19.48 4.60
N TRP A 119 16.86 -18.62 3.76
CA TRP A 119 17.46 -18.07 2.56
C TRP A 119 17.94 -16.63 2.78
N LEU A 120 19.20 -16.35 2.48
CA LEU A 120 19.71 -15.00 2.23
C LEU A 120 19.83 -14.77 0.73
N MET A 121 19.28 -13.65 0.28
CA MET A 121 19.25 -13.21 -1.10
C MET A 121 20.22 -12.04 -1.25
N VAL A 122 21.26 -12.17 -2.06
CA VAL A 122 22.34 -11.19 -2.20
C VAL A 122 22.27 -10.55 -3.57
N ALA A 123 22.27 -9.21 -3.62
CA ALA A 123 22.37 -8.43 -4.85
C ALA A 123 23.65 -7.59 -4.83
N ILE A 124 24.38 -7.58 -5.95
CA ILE A 124 25.67 -6.90 -6.08
C ILE A 124 25.63 -5.98 -7.30
N THR A 125 25.65 -4.68 -7.03
CA THR A 125 25.51 -3.60 -8.03
C THR A 125 26.83 -2.90 -8.31
N GLY A 126 26.79 -1.90 -9.20
CA GLY A 126 27.91 -0.99 -9.44
C GLY A 126 28.99 -1.60 -10.32
N THR A 127 30.05 -0.82 -10.58
CA THR A 127 31.20 -1.32 -11.36
C THR A 127 32.08 -2.16 -10.45
N ARG A 128 32.58 -3.31 -10.93
CA ARG A 128 33.22 -4.32 -10.05
C ARG A 128 34.06 -5.33 -10.85
N ASP A 129 34.86 -4.84 -11.78
CA ASP A 129 35.63 -5.69 -12.69
C ASP A 129 36.75 -6.44 -11.93
N GLY A 130 36.63 -7.76 -11.83
CA GLY A 130 37.53 -8.61 -11.04
C GLY A 130 37.19 -8.76 -9.55
N ALA A 131 36.00 -8.33 -9.10
CA ALA A 131 35.62 -8.45 -7.69
C ALA A 131 35.35 -9.90 -7.24
N SER A 132 35.93 -10.29 -6.11
CA SER A 132 35.71 -11.59 -5.45
C SER A 132 34.80 -11.44 -4.22
N LEU A 133 34.07 -12.49 -3.86
CA LEU A 133 33.16 -12.53 -2.71
C LEU A 133 33.38 -13.81 -1.91
N ALA A 134 33.25 -13.75 -0.57
CA ALA A 134 33.11 -14.92 0.28
C ALA A 134 31.94 -14.77 1.27
N VAL A 135 31.46 -15.92 1.77
CA VAL A 135 30.44 -16.04 2.80
C VAL A 135 30.96 -16.94 3.91
N ASP A 136 30.79 -16.54 5.16
CA ASP A 136 31.28 -17.24 6.34
C ASP A 136 30.16 -17.37 7.40
N PHE A 137 29.72 -18.60 7.69
CA PHE A 137 28.70 -18.92 8.69
C PHE A 137 29.28 -18.94 10.10
N GLY A 138 28.55 -18.33 11.05
CA GLY A 138 28.99 -18.14 12.43
C GLY A 138 30.12 -17.12 12.61
N ALA A 139 30.55 -16.44 11.54
CA ALA A 139 31.50 -15.34 11.61
C ALA A 139 30.77 -14.04 12.00
N SER A 140 31.32 -13.30 12.97
CA SER A 140 30.84 -11.98 13.38
C SER A 140 31.58 -10.82 12.67
N THR A 141 32.53 -11.14 11.79
CA THR A 141 33.38 -10.16 11.08
C THR A 141 33.69 -10.65 9.67
N CYS A 142 33.72 -9.73 8.71
CA CYS A 142 34.14 -10.00 7.33
C CYS A 142 35.66 -10.24 7.19
N ARG A 143 36.07 -10.78 6.05
CA ARG A 143 37.48 -10.95 5.66
C ARG A 143 38.06 -9.63 5.14
N SER A 144 39.36 -9.41 5.35
CA SER A 144 40.14 -8.25 4.88
C SER A 144 40.59 -8.42 3.42
N SER A 145 40.91 -7.30 2.76
CA SER A 145 41.38 -7.25 1.37
C SER A 145 42.90 -7.04 1.20
N THR A 146 43.64 -6.71 2.26
CA THR A 146 45.10 -6.49 2.18
C THR A 146 45.88 -6.96 3.41
N GLY A 147 46.95 -7.73 3.18
CA GLY A 147 47.87 -8.23 4.20
C GLY A 147 48.86 -7.22 4.81
N SER A 148 48.39 -6.07 5.31
CA SER A 148 49.23 -5.14 6.09
C SER A 148 48.51 -4.57 7.32
N ASN A 149 49.12 -4.71 8.51
CA ASN A 149 48.54 -4.36 9.80
C ASN A 149 49.27 -3.14 10.44
N PRO A 150 48.57 -2.02 10.67
CA PRO A 150 49.11 -0.85 11.36
C PRO A 150 48.52 -0.58 12.77
N GLY A 151 48.38 -1.59 13.63
CA GLY A 151 48.48 -1.43 15.09
C GLY A 151 47.20 -1.21 15.90
N GLY A 152 46.96 -2.10 16.87
CA GLY A 152 45.79 -2.09 17.77
C GLY A 152 44.59 -2.80 17.15
N ASN A 153 43.66 -3.39 17.91
CA ASN A 153 43.47 -3.42 19.37
C ASN A 153 42.82 -4.80 19.70
N THR A 154 43.07 -5.52 20.79
CA THR A 154 42.69 -5.16 22.17
C THR A 154 41.40 -4.35 22.25
N GLY A 155 40.28 -4.99 21.86
CA GLY A 155 38.92 -4.50 22.13
C GLY A 155 38.70 -3.03 21.76
N SER A 156 39.03 -2.63 20.53
CA SER A 156 38.90 -1.22 20.14
C SER A 156 37.44 -0.85 20.10
N LEU A 157 37.03 -0.15 21.14
CA LEU A 157 35.69 0.34 21.30
C LEU A 157 35.61 1.66 20.54
N VAL A 158 34.76 1.71 19.51
CA VAL A 158 34.71 2.85 18.59
C VAL A 158 33.87 3.97 19.21
N ALA A 159 34.27 5.21 19.01
CA ALA A 159 33.55 6.36 19.55
C ALA A 159 32.24 6.59 18.78
N PRO A 160 31.10 6.79 19.46
CA PRO A 160 29.89 7.31 18.81
C PRO A 160 30.18 8.62 18.09
N ASN A 161 29.61 8.82 16.90
CA ASN A 161 29.75 10.07 16.15
C ASN A 161 28.37 10.61 15.75
N ASN A 162 28.37 11.82 15.17
CA ASN A 162 27.16 12.58 14.88
C ASN A 162 26.24 12.76 16.10
N LEU A 163 26.82 12.79 17.33
CA LEU A 163 26.05 13.10 18.53
C LEU A 163 25.44 14.49 18.35
N SER A 164 24.12 14.54 18.30
CA SER A 164 23.31 15.72 18.09
C SER A 164 22.16 15.71 19.09
N GLY A 165 21.40 16.80 19.15
CA GLY A 165 20.23 16.81 20.02
C GLY A 165 19.34 18.03 19.87
N THR A 166 18.07 17.81 20.15
CA THR A 166 16.98 18.80 19.99
C THR A 166 16.44 19.17 21.36
N GLY A 167 16.43 20.47 21.65
CA GLY A 167 16.02 21.02 22.95
C GLY A 167 14.55 21.42 23.03
N ASN A 168 13.86 20.86 24.01
CA ASN A 168 12.55 21.31 24.47
C ASN A 168 12.74 22.26 25.67
N SER A 169 11.65 22.64 26.34
CA SER A 169 11.69 23.48 27.55
C SER A 169 12.37 22.79 28.74
N ASN A 170 12.03 21.52 28.99
CA ASN A 170 12.46 20.76 30.17
C ASN A 170 13.26 19.47 29.86
N SER A 171 13.58 19.23 28.59
CA SER A 171 14.19 17.99 28.11
C SER A 171 15.02 18.21 26.84
N ILE A 172 15.97 17.33 26.59
CA ILE A 172 16.79 17.29 25.37
C ILE A 172 16.79 15.85 24.86
N ASN A 173 16.31 15.64 23.64
CA ASN A 173 16.44 14.36 22.96
C ASN A 173 17.81 14.32 22.25
N LEU A 174 18.61 13.31 22.52
CA LEU A 174 19.93 13.07 21.93
C LEU A 174 19.84 11.92 20.93
N THR A 175 20.51 12.07 19.80
CA THR A 175 20.71 11.01 18.79
C THR A 175 22.18 10.95 18.40
N TRP A 176 22.69 9.75 18.13
CA TRP A 176 24.05 9.51 17.67
C TRP A 176 24.07 8.30 16.75
N ASN A 177 25.05 8.24 15.85
CA ASN A 177 25.35 7.00 15.15
C ASN A 177 26.09 6.08 16.11
N ASP A 178 25.62 4.85 16.28
CA ASP A 178 26.51 3.81 16.79
C ASP A 178 27.59 3.50 15.75
N ASN A 179 28.80 3.24 16.25
CA ASN A 179 29.96 2.86 15.44
C ASN A 179 30.73 1.69 16.09
N ALA A 180 30.30 1.25 17.27
CA ALA A 180 30.78 0.06 17.94
C ALA A 180 29.94 -1.16 17.52
N ASN A 181 30.40 -2.35 17.90
CA ASN A 181 29.67 -3.61 17.77
C ASN A 181 30.12 -4.63 18.85
N ASN A 182 30.65 -4.08 19.94
CA ASN A 182 31.42 -4.74 20.99
C ASN A 182 31.41 -3.94 22.31
N GLU A 183 30.45 -3.03 22.43
CA GLU A 183 30.05 -2.30 23.61
C GLU A 183 29.05 -3.10 24.43
N ASP A 184 29.11 -3.00 25.76
CA ASP A 184 28.05 -3.48 26.64
C ASP A 184 27.00 -2.36 26.86
N GLN A 185 27.46 -1.10 26.84
CA GLN A 185 26.68 0.11 27.11
C GLN A 185 27.33 1.36 26.49
N PHE A 186 26.60 2.47 26.45
CA PHE A 186 27.14 3.82 26.32
C PHE A 186 27.19 4.52 27.68
N VAL A 187 27.95 5.61 27.77
CA VAL A 187 27.98 6.50 28.95
C VAL A 187 27.81 7.93 28.50
N ILE A 188 26.64 8.51 28.73
CA ILE A 188 26.30 9.89 28.35
C ILE A 188 26.66 10.84 29.50
N GLN A 189 27.46 11.88 29.21
CA GLN A 189 27.76 12.95 30.14
C GLN A 189 27.16 14.29 29.72
N ARG A 190 26.71 15.06 30.70
CA ARG A 190 26.15 16.41 30.57
C ARG A 190 27.00 17.43 31.33
N SER A 191 27.16 18.63 30.78
CA SER A 191 27.66 19.81 31.49
C SER A 191 26.72 21.01 31.27
N SER A 192 26.62 21.90 32.24
CA SER A 192 25.96 23.21 32.11
C SER A 192 26.95 24.37 31.83
N ALA A 193 28.25 24.06 31.72
CA ALA A 193 29.31 25.06 31.58
C ALA A 193 30.50 24.57 30.71
N GLY A 194 30.28 23.54 29.87
CA GLY A 194 31.28 22.93 28.96
C GLY A 194 32.52 22.31 29.62
N SER A 195 32.60 22.32 30.95
CA SER A 195 33.86 22.12 31.71
C SER A 195 33.73 21.20 32.92
N SER A 196 32.53 21.13 33.54
CA SER A 196 32.22 20.23 34.66
C SER A 196 31.18 19.21 34.20
N TRP A 197 31.60 17.96 34.05
CA TRP A 197 30.82 16.90 33.39
C TRP A 197 30.31 15.86 34.37
N THR A 198 29.04 15.46 34.22
CA THR A 198 28.36 14.47 35.06
C THR A 198 27.73 13.41 34.17
N THR A 199 27.95 12.12 34.46
CA THR A 199 27.21 11.02 33.80
C THR A 199 25.73 11.10 34.18
N ILE A 200 24.86 11.09 33.18
CA ILE A 200 23.39 11.16 33.36
C ILE A 200 22.69 9.84 33.02
N ALA A 201 23.25 9.04 32.11
CA ALA A 201 22.65 7.81 31.64
C ALA A 201 23.69 6.81 31.13
N THR A 202 23.32 5.53 31.17
CA THR A 202 24.05 4.43 30.52
C THR A 202 23.11 3.57 29.67
N PRO A 203 22.76 4.01 28.44
CA PRO A 203 21.99 3.19 27.49
C PRO A 203 22.73 1.88 27.19
N THR A 204 22.00 0.79 26.90
CA THR A 204 22.62 -0.50 26.54
C THR A 204 23.26 -0.46 25.15
N ALA A 205 24.05 -1.49 24.84
CA ALA A 205 24.52 -1.80 23.49
C ALA A 205 23.48 -1.54 22.39
N ASN A 206 23.94 -1.07 21.22
CA ASN A 206 23.14 -0.76 20.03
C ASN A 206 22.03 0.30 20.24
N SER A 207 22.09 1.09 21.32
CA SER A 207 21.24 2.29 21.48
C SER A 207 21.76 3.43 20.60
N GLU A 208 20.88 4.10 19.86
CA GLU A 208 21.20 5.28 19.02
C GLU A 208 20.51 6.58 19.50
N SER A 209 19.71 6.54 20.57
CA SER A 209 19.03 7.71 21.12
C SER A 209 18.80 7.65 22.63
N TYR A 210 18.63 8.82 23.26
CA TYR A 210 18.31 8.98 24.68
C TYR A 210 17.66 10.34 24.97
N ILE A 211 16.60 10.37 25.80
CA ILE A 211 15.95 11.61 26.23
C ILE A 211 16.38 11.98 27.65
N ASP A 212 17.09 13.09 27.77
CA ASP A 212 17.42 13.73 29.04
C ASP A 212 16.27 14.64 29.51
N THR A 213 15.95 14.62 30.81
CA THR A 213 14.74 15.26 31.35
C THR A 213 14.98 15.96 32.70
N GLY A 214 14.06 16.85 33.10
CA GLY A 214 14.18 17.62 34.34
C GLY A 214 15.16 18.80 34.22
N LEU A 215 15.34 19.32 33.01
CA LEU A 215 16.21 20.44 32.70
C LEU A 215 15.54 21.79 33.01
N ALA A 216 16.35 22.82 33.23
CA ALA A 216 15.87 24.20 33.30
C ALA A 216 15.68 24.77 31.89
N GLU A 217 14.69 25.64 31.69
CA GLU A 217 14.44 26.36 30.44
C GLU A 217 15.57 27.33 30.09
N ASN A 218 15.67 27.70 28.81
CA ASN A 218 16.62 28.70 28.27
C ASN A 218 18.08 28.49 28.73
N THR A 219 18.47 27.23 28.91
CA THR A 219 19.74 26.85 29.54
C THR A 219 20.58 26.05 28.56
N THR A 220 21.82 26.49 28.34
CA THR A 220 22.77 25.78 27.50
C THR A 220 23.30 24.54 28.22
N TYR A 221 23.05 23.38 27.64
CA TYR A 221 23.64 22.12 28.05
C TYR A 221 24.60 21.61 26.97
N TYR A 222 25.66 20.95 27.41
CA TYR A 222 26.68 20.34 26.58
C TYR A 222 26.63 18.84 26.81
N TYR A 223 26.72 18.04 25.75
CA TYR A 223 26.69 16.58 25.84
C TYR A 223 27.85 15.95 25.07
N THR A 224 28.42 14.90 25.65
CA THR A 224 29.40 14.02 25.01
C THR A 224 29.30 12.63 25.62
N MET A 225 29.71 11.60 24.89
CA MET A 225 29.59 10.21 25.33
C MET A 225 30.73 9.33 24.83
N TYR A 226 30.90 8.17 25.47
CA TYR A 226 31.71 7.06 24.97
C TYR A 226 30.91 5.76 25.01
N ALA A 227 31.30 4.79 24.19
CA ALA A 227 30.92 3.39 24.34
C ALA A 227 31.83 2.74 25.40
N GLU A 228 31.27 1.85 26.22
CA GLU A 228 31.97 1.10 27.27
C GLU A 228 31.65 -0.40 27.20
N ASN A 229 32.66 -1.23 27.42
CA ASN A 229 32.49 -2.65 27.70
C ASN A 229 33.29 -3.04 28.96
N SER A 230 33.11 -4.28 29.40
CA SER A 230 33.73 -4.90 30.58
C SER A 230 35.26 -4.80 30.68
N THR A 231 35.97 -4.34 29.64
CA THR A 231 37.44 -4.20 29.63
C THR A 231 37.97 -2.91 29.02
N HIS A 232 37.21 -2.19 28.19
CA HIS A 232 37.67 -1.04 27.41
C HIS A 232 36.62 0.09 27.34
N ARG A 233 37.08 1.30 27.04
CA ARG A 233 36.25 2.50 26.75
C ARG A 233 36.67 3.08 25.41
N SER A 234 35.73 3.63 24.67
CA SER A 234 36.03 4.32 23.41
C SER A 234 36.67 5.70 23.64
N GLY A 235 37.09 6.34 22.55
CA GLY A 235 37.21 7.80 22.53
C GLY A 235 35.86 8.47 22.78
N TRP A 236 35.89 9.76 23.11
CA TRP A 236 34.68 10.57 23.22
C TRP A 236 34.09 10.90 21.84
N SER A 237 32.77 11.02 21.79
CA SER A 237 32.04 11.62 20.68
C SER A 237 32.42 13.08 20.45
N ASN A 238 31.96 13.66 19.34
CA ASN A 238 31.86 15.12 19.26
C ASN A 238 31.03 15.65 20.46
N THR A 239 31.41 16.81 20.98
CA THR A 239 30.58 17.53 21.96
C THR A 239 29.47 18.27 21.20
N THR A 240 28.21 17.95 21.51
CA THR A 240 27.08 18.77 21.07
C THR A 240 26.76 19.84 22.10
N THR A 241 26.26 20.99 21.65
CA THR A 241 25.80 22.11 22.48
C THR A 241 24.34 22.34 22.14
N VAL A 242 23.45 22.12 23.10
CA VAL A 242 21.99 22.18 22.91
C VAL A 242 21.41 23.09 23.97
N VAL A 243 20.58 24.04 23.55
CA VAL A 243 19.93 25.01 24.45
C VAL A 243 18.50 24.54 24.66
N THR A 244 18.07 24.31 25.90
CA THR A 244 16.64 24.14 26.19
C THR A 244 15.91 25.43 25.83
N THR A 245 14.72 25.34 25.26
CA THR A 245 14.00 26.54 24.80
C THR A 245 13.49 27.37 25.99
N THR A 246 13.30 28.68 25.78
CA THR A 246 12.46 29.50 26.66
C THR A 246 11.03 28.97 26.62
N GLY A 247 10.33 28.94 27.76
CA GLY A 247 8.89 28.65 27.84
C GLY A 247 7.99 29.71 27.18
N SER A 248 8.08 29.81 25.85
CA SER A 248 7.24 30.59 24.93
C SER A 248 7.85 30.54 23.52
N THR A 249 7.33 29.84 22.50
CA THR A 249 6.18 28.91 22.44
C THR A 249 6.45 27.83 21.38
N ASN A 250 7.13 26.74 21.72
CA ASN A 250 6.69 25.42 21.25
C ASN A 250 5.81 24.87 22.39
N PRO A 251 4.53 24.52 22.15
CA PRO A 251 3.55 24.71 23.19
C PRO A 251 3.44 23.46 24.09
N ASP A 252 3.27 23.69 25.40
CA ASP A 252 3.01 22.72 26.48
C ASP A 252 2.12 21.56 26.03
N PRO A 253 2.38 20.29 26.43
CA PRO A 253 1.47 19.16 26.15
C PRO A 253 -0.01 19.42 26.53
N ASN A 254 -0.31 20.35 27.43
CA ASN A 254 -1.68 20.79 27.76
C ASN A 254 -2.27 21.89 26.85
N THR A 255 -1.56 22.38 25.83
CA THR A 255 -2.05 23.49 24.97
C THR A 255 -3.12 23.10 23.96
N GLY A 256 -3.40 21.80 23.79
CA GLY A 256 -4.56 21.35 23.01
C GLY A 256 -4.51 21.70 21.52
N ALA A 257 -3.34 21.97 20.96
CA ALA A 257 -3.14 22.26 19.53
C ALA A 257 -2.09 21.32 18.91
N LEU A 258 -2.41 20.72 17.77
CA LEU A 258 -1.47 19.95 16.95
C LEU A 258 -0.70 20.88 16.00
N ASN A 259 0.62 20.75 15.99
CA ASN A 259 1.56 21.43 15.08
C ASN A 259 1.73 20.65 13.76
N ASP A 260 2.22 21.33 12.72
CA ASP A 260 2.63 20.70 11.46
C ASP A 260 4.10 20.24 11.56
N ILE A 261 4.29 18.94 11.79
CA ILE A 261 5.62 18.30 11.84
C ILE A 261 6.13 18.00 10.44
N CYS A 262 5.25 17.69 9.49
CA CYS A 262 5.64 17.43 8.10
C CYS A 262 6.19 18.67 7.36
N ALA A 263 5.97 19.88 7.90
CA ALA A 263 6.59 21.10 7.42
C ALA A 263 8.08 21.25 7.83
N ILE A 264 8.58 20.46 8.79
CA ILE A 264 9.93 20.60 9.38
C ILE A 264 10.73 19.29 9.46
N GLU A 265 10.07 18.13 9.45
CA GLU A 265 10.69 16.80 9.53
C GLU A 265 10.29 15.92 8.33
N ALA A 266 11.14 14.95 8.00
CA ALA A 266 10.82 13.93 7.01
C ALA A 266 9.76 12.94 7.55
N PRO A 267 9.00 12.26 6.68
CA PRO A 267 8.06 11.23 7.12
C PRO A 267 8.75 10.12 7.92
N THR A 268 8.11 9.71 9.01
CA THR A 268 8.72 8.82 9.99
C THR A 268 8.84 7.38 9.51
N THR A 269 9.85 6.68 10.03
CA THR A 269 10.04 5.24 9.87
C THR A 269 9.56 4.42 11.08
N VAL A 270 9.12 5.06 12.17
CA VAL A 270 8.63 4.35 13.36
C VAL A 270 7.25 3.73 13.12
N THR A 271 7.03 2.53 13.64
CA THR A 271 5.75 1.80 13.57
C THR A 271 4.96 1.85 14.89
N SER A 272 5.43 2.65 15.85
CA SER A 272 4.79 2.87 17.14
C SER A 272 4.80 4.35 17.55
N LEU A 273 3.75 4.78 18.24
CA LEU A 273 3.65 6.14 18.80
C LEU A 273 3.98 6.15 20.30
N SER A 274 4.49 7.30 20.76
CA SER A 274 4.79 7.60 22.16
C SER A 274 3.89 8.75 22.64
N ASP A 275 3.59 8.76 23.94
CA ASP A 275 2.74 9.76 24.59
C ASP A 275 3.16 11.20 24.26
N GLY A 276 2.24 11.98 23.71
CA GLY A 276 2.38 13.40 23.44
C GLY A 276 3.34 13.79 22.31
N VAL A 277 4.01 12.82 21.66
CA VAL A 277 4.99 13.06 20.59
C VAL A 277 4.28 13.03 19.23
N PRO A 278 4.17 14.16 18.51
CA PRO A 278 3.65 14.17 17.15
C PRO A 278 4.69 13.63 16.15
N VAL A 279 4.23 12.98 15.09
CA VAL A 279 5.07 12.46 13.99
C VAL A 279 4.53 12.90 12.63
N CYS A 280 5.42 13.05 11.64
CA CYS A 280 5.02 13.16 10.24
C CYS A 280 4.71 11.77 9.65
N VAL A 281 3.50 11.55 9.14
CA VAL A 281 3.07 10.26 8.60
C VAL A 281 3.48 10.10 7.12
N PRO A 282 4.02 8.95 6.70
CA PRO A 282 4.27 8.64 5.30
C PRO A 282 3.04 8.77 4.39
N ALA A 283 3.27 9.22 3.15
CA ALA A 283 2.23 9.30 2.14
C ALA A 283 1.66 7.92 1.80
N ALA A 284 0.33 7.82 1.77
CA ALA A 284 -0.39 6.56 1.56
C ALA A 284 -1.59 6.76 0.63
N SER A 285 -1.94 5.73 -0.13
CA SER A 285 -3.11 5.69 -1.04
C SER A 285 -4.19 4.68 -0.63
N LYS A 286 -4.06 4.13 0.57
CA LYS A 286 -4.87 3.05 1.14
C LYS A 286 -4.96 3.24 2.66
N GLY A 287 -3.81 3.47 3.29
CA GLY A 287 -3.72 3.86 4.68
C GLY A 287 -2.33 3.65 5.28
N HIS A 288 -2.17 4.07 6.53
CA HIS A 288 -0.99 3.83 7.36
C HIS A 288 -1.43 3.43 8.77
N GLY A 289 -0.67 2.57 9.45
CA GLY A 289 -1.03 2.05 10.77
C GLY A 289 0.11 2.21 11.77
N PHE A 290 -0.22 2.62 12.99
CA PHE A 290 0.72 2.68 14.10
C PHE A 290 0.21 1.88 15.30
N SER A 291 1.15 1.22 15.98
CA SER A 291 0.92 0.59 17.28
C SER A 291 1.16 1.58 18.43
N VAL A 292 0.58 1.32 19.60
CA VAL A 292 0.80 2.11 20.81
C VAL A 292 1.02 1.18 21.99
N SER A 293 2.13 1.36 22.69
CA SER A 293 2.51 0.55 23.85
C SER A 293 2.14 1.25 25.17
N THR A 294 1.26 0.63 25.94
CA THR A 294 0.87 1.06 27.29
C THR A 294 1.34 0.09 28.38
N PHE A 295 2.18 -0.90 28.03
CA PHE A 295 2.64 -1.94 28.96
C PHE A 295 3.21 -1.35 30.26
N ASN A 296 2.64 -1.77 31.40
CA ASN A 296 3.01 -1.32 32.75
C ASN A 296 2.74 0.17 33.04
N GLN A 297 1.97 0.86 32.19
CA GLN A 297 1.56 2.24 32.39
C GLN A 297 0.10 2.31 32.82
N ASN A 298 -0.25 3.27 33.68
CA ASN A 298 -1.64 3.50 34.09
C ASN A 298 -2.32 4.47 33.11
N VAL A 299 -2.68 3.96 31.93
CA VAL A 299 -3.33 4.73 30.86
C VAL A 299 -4.83 4.43 30.87
N THR A 300 -5.66 5.45 31.12
CA THR A 300 -7.13 5.33 31.13
C THR A 300 -7.79 5.69 29.80
N SER A 301 -7.08 6.42 28.94
CA SER A 301 -7.55 6.78 27.59
C SER A 301 -6.38 7.15 26.68
N ILE A 302 -6.60 7.13 25.38
CA ILE A 302 -5.65 7.65 24.37
C ILE A 302 -6.45 8.52 23.38
N ALA A 303 -6.09 9.79 23.23
CA ALA A 303 -6.65 10.67 22.21
C ALA A 303 -5.69 10.75 20.99
N PHE A 304 -6.18 10.33 19.83
CA PHE A 304 -5.47 10.42 18.56
C PHE A 304 -5.95 11.66 17.81
N SER A 305 -5.00 12.49 17.37
CA SER A 305 -5.28 13.72 16.62
C SER A 305 -4.50 13.72 15.30
N THR A 306 -5.15 13.97 14.17
CA THR A 306 -4.46 14.24 12.88
C THR A 306 -4.73 15.66 12.39
N LYS A 307 -3.82 16.20 11.56
CA LYS A 307 -3.99 17.48 10.86
C LYS A 307 -2.97 17.64 9.74
N TYR A 308 -3.17 18.68 8.91
CA TYR A 308 -2.26 19.14 7.85
C TYR A 308 -2.12 18.19 6.66
N GLY A 309 -1.28 18.55 5.69
CA GLY A 309 -1.11 17.80 4.45
C GLY A 309 -2.20 18.04 3.40
N LEU A 310 -2.28 17.13 2.44
CA LEU A 310 -3.23 17.08 1.33
C LEU A 310 -3.96 15.73 1.30
N GLY A 311 -5.08 15.67 0.57
CA GLY A 311 -5.97 14.50 0.53
C GLY A 311 -7.04 14.49 1.62
N ASN A 312 -7.68 13.33 1.78
CA ASN A 312 -8.78 13.08 2.71
C ASN A 312 -8.49 11.77 3.48
N LEU A 313 -8.69 11.75 4.80
CA LEU A 313 -8.40 10.58 5.64
C LEU A 313 -9.48 10.29 6.69
N THR A 314 -9.80 9.01 6.83
CA THR A 314 -10.55 8.48 7.97
C THR A 314 -9.55 8.02 9.04
N LEU A 315 -9.78 8.39 10.29
CA LEU A 315 -9.00 7.92 11.45
C LEU A 315 -9.80 6.87 12.21
N ALA A 316 -9.17 5.75 12.54
CA ALA A 316 -9.77 4.65 13.28
C ALA A 316 -8.83 4.16 14.39
N ALA A 317 -9.35 3.79 15.56
CA ALA A 317 -8.55 3.17 16.62
C ALA A 317 -9.30 2.03 17.33
N ASN A 318 -8.56 0.99 17.69
CA ASN A 318 -9.06 -0.16 18.45
C ASN A 318 -8.03 -0.61 19.50
N ALA A 319 -8.53 -1.07 20.65
CA ALA A 319 -7.70 -1.72 21.68
C ALA A 319 -7.42 -3.20 21.35
N ASN A 320 -8.36 -3.88 20.68
CA ASN A 320 -8.42 -5.35 20.59
C ASN A 320 -7.93 -5.93 19.26
N GLY A 321 -7.19 -5.14 18.47
CA GLY A 321 -6.68 -5.55 17.17
C GLY A 321 -6.34 -4.35 16.29
N TRP A 322 -6.18 -4.59 14.99
CA TRP A 322 -6.14 -3.53 13.98
C TRP A 322 -7.56 -3.15 13.56
N PRO A 323 -7.90 -1.86 13.39
CA PRO A 323 -9.18 -1.45 12.83
C PRO A 323 -9.44 -2.04 11.45
N THR A 324 -10.62 -2.63 11.25
CA THR A 324 -11.13 -3.12 9.95
C THR A 324 -12.44 -2.45 9.58
N SER A 325 -12.94 -2.66 8.35
CA SER A 325 -14.31 -2.25 8.00
C SER A 325 -15.35 -2.98 8.87
N GLY A 326 -16.45 -2.30 9.21
CA GLY A 326 -17.60 -2.88 9.92
C GLY A 326 -17.37 -3.40 11.34
N ASP A 327 -16.23 -3.07 11.98
CA ASP A 327 -15.90 -3.50 13.35
C ASP A 327 -16.40 -2.52 14.43
N ASP A 328 -16.01 -2.77 15.69
CA ASP A 328 -16.30 -1.91 16.83
C ASP A 328 -15.27 -0.79 17.05
N SER A 329 -14.41 -0.51 16.06
CA SER A 329 -13.40 0.56 16.16
C SER A 329 -14.04 1.94 16.26
N ILE A 330 -13.47 2.78 17.11
CA ILE A 330 -13.86 4.19 17.19
C ILE A 330 -13.28 4.91 15.98
N ARG A 331 -14.13 5.58 15.21
CA ARG A 331 -13.82 6.15 13.89
C ARG A 331 -14.20 7.63 13.81
N SER A 332 -13.44 8.39 13.03
CA SER A 332 -13.65 9.81 12.71
C SER A 332 -13.41 10.00 11.22
N SER A 333 -14.37 10.62 10.53
CA SER A 333 -14.30 10.98 9.12
C SER A 333 -14.84 12.39 8.94
N SER A 334 -13.98 13.32 8.54
CA SER A 334 -14.29 14.73 8.33
C SER A 334 -13.54 15.20 7.11
N VAL A 335 -14.08 16.18 6.37
CA VAL A 335 -13.53 16.54 5.06
C VAL A 335 -12.07 17.02 5.17
N GLY A 336 -11.14 16.20 4.69
CA GLY A 336 -9.70 16.43 4.70
C GLY A 336 -8.95 15.55 5.70
N ASN A 337 -7.90 16.09 6.33
CA ASN A 337 -6.97 15.32 7.15
C ASN A 337 -7.08 15.56 8.67
N THR A 338 -8.15 16.17 9.16
CA THR A 338 -8.21 16.73 10.54
C THR A 338 -9.17 15.94 11.44
N GLU A 339 -8.73 14.79 11.93
CA GLU A 339 -9.56 13.83 12.64
C GLU A 339 -9.26 13.72 14.14
N CYS A 340 -10.25 13.25 14.90
CA CYS A 340 -10.18 13.05 16.34
C CYS A 340 -10.80 11.72 16.77
N VAL A 341 -10.00 10.83 17.34
CA VAL A 341 -10.48 9.56 17.91
C VAL A 341 -10.00 9.43 19.35
N VAL A 342 -10.91 9.22 20.30
CA VAL A 342 -10.57 9.03 21.72
C VAL A 342 -10.91 7.61 22.16
N LEU A 343 -9.88 6.78 22.33
CA LEU A 343 -9.98 5.42 22.86
C LEU A 343 -10.11 5.49 24.39
N THR A 344 -11.32 5.28 24.91
CA THR A 344 -11.67 5.49 26.34
C THR A 344 -11.45 4.26 27.24
N GLN A 345 -11.07 3.12 26.66
CA GLN A 345 -10.71 1.88 27.37
C GLN A 345 -9.55 1.17 26.65
N PRO A 346 -8.33 1.73 26.68
CA PRO A 346 -7.17 1.10 26.06
C PRO A 346 -6.76 -0.17 26.83
N ASN A 347 -6.28 -1.17 26.10
CA ASN A 347 -5.64 -2.35 26.67
C ASN A 347 -4.33 -1.96 27.37
N ASN A 348 -3.98 -2.63 28.47
CA ASN A 348 -2.65 -2.60 29.08
C ASN A 348 -1.72 -3.51 28.26
N GLY A 349 -1.12 -2.95 27.21
CA GLY A 349 -0.39 -3.69 26.19
C GLY A 349 -0.33 -2.93 24.88
N TRP A 350 -0.63 -3.62 23.78
CA TRP A 350 -0.75 -3.00 22.46
C TRP A 350 -2.16 -2.47 22.21
N ASN A 351 -2.24 -1.28 21.64
CA ASN A 351 -3.43 -0.66 21.05
C ASN A 351 -3.03 -0.19 19.63
N ASN A 352 -3.97 -0.03 18.70
CA ASN A 352 -3.62 0.33 17.32
C ASN A 352 -4.48 1.48 16.79
N VAL A 353 -3.85 2.34 15.99
CA VAL A 353 -4.50 3.41 15.23
C VAL A 353 -4.20 3.24 13.75
N ARG A 354 -5.20 3.49 12.91
CA ARG A 354 -5.14 3.37 11.45
C ARG A 354 -5.67 4.65 10.82
N LEU A 355 -4.90 5.18 9.88
CA LEU A 355 -5.28 6.26 8.98
C LEU A 355 -5.64 5.58 7.65
N GLU A 356 -6.80 5.88 7.09
CA GLU A 356 -7.39 5.20 5.93
C GLU A 356 -7.71 6.23 4.83
N GLY A 357 -7.41 5.91 3.57
CA GLY A 357 -7.61 6.82 2.43
C GLY A 357 -6.31 7.24 1.72
N LEU A 358 -6.41 8.32 0.91
CA LEU A 358 -5.32 8.89 0.11
C LEU A 358 -4.88 10.23 0.72
N PHE A 359 -3.69 10.26 1.34
CA PHE A 359 -3.19 11.45 2.04
C PHE A 359 -1.65 11.57 1.99
N LYS A 360 -1.15 12.80 2.20
CA LYS A 360 0.29 13.10 2.30
C LYS A 360 0.55 14.33 3.16
N GLY A 361 1.60 14.28 3.99
CA GLY A 361 2.00 15.42 4.83
C GLY A 361 1.16 15.58 6.10
N VAL A 362 0.55 14.48 6.56
CA VAL A 362 -0.30 14.46 7.77
C VAL A 362 0.58 14.39 9.01
N SER A 363 0.34 15.28 9.96
CA SER A 363 0.89 15.16 11.32
C SER A 363 -0.08 14.38 12.20
N LEU A 364 0.43 13.46 13.01
CA LEU A 364 -0.34 12.56 13.90
C LEU A 364 0.26 12.59 15.31
N VAL A 365 -0.58 12.60 16.35
CA VAL A 365 -0.15 12.43 17.75
C VAL A 365 -1.11 11.52 18.53
N ALA A 366 -0.58 10.84 19.54
CA ALA A 366 -1.35 10.08 20.53
C ALA A 366 -1.09 10.64 21.94
N ASP A 367 -2.13 11.14 22.61
CA ASP A 367 -2.06 11.74 23.94
C ASP A 367 -2.67 10.81 25.00
N PHE A 368 -1.88 10.37 25.97
CA PHE A 368 -2.33 9.41 27.00
C PHE A 368 -3.07 10.13 28.12
N ASN A 369 -4.10 9.48 28.67
CA ASN A 369 -5.04 10.01 29.67
C ASN A 369 -5.82 11.27 29.23
N ALA A 370 -5.70 11.68 27.97
CA ALA A 370 -6.50 12.75 27.38
C ALA A 370 -7.92 12.26 27.05
N THR A 371 -8.92 13.11 27.28
CA THR A 371 -10.34 12.84 26.97
C THR A 371 -10.85 13.65 25.76
N SER A 372 -9.94 14.35 25.07
CA SER A 372 -10.21 15.24 23.95
C SER A 372 -8.94 15.40 23.11
N CYS A 373 -9.09 15.51 21.79
CA CYS A 373 -7.97 15.67 20.86
C CYS A 373 -7.39 17.09 20.85
N ARG A 374 -6.20 17.24 20.25
CA ARG A 374 -5.56 18.56 19.99
C ARG A 374 -6.10 19.28 18.75
N VAL A 375 -7.24 18.82 18.23
CA VAL A 375 -7.90 19.31 17.03
C VAL A 375 -9.41 19.21 17.20
N ASN A 376 -10.14 20.12 16.56
CA ASN A 376 -11.57 19.97 16.33
C ASN A 376 -11.73 19.60 14.85
N PRO A 377 -12.35 18.45 14.52
CA PRO A 377 -12.62 18.10 13.14
C PRO A 377 -13.56 19.07 12.41
N GLY A 378 -13.60 18.97 11.09
CA GLY A 378 -14.30 19.90 10.20
C GLY A 378 -15.82 19.67 10.12
N ALA A 379 -16.36 19.87 8.92
CA ALA A 379 -17.64 19.24 8.58
C ALA A 379 -17.41 17.72 8.52
N ALA A 380 -18.34 16.95 9.10
CA ALA A 380 -18.33 15.50 8.95
C ALA A 380 -18.33 15.14 7.46
N ASP A 381 -17.49 14.21 7.09
CA ASP A 381 -17.50 13.63 5.76
C ASP A 381 -18.76 12.72 5.69
N PRO A 382 -19.68 12.89 4.72
CA PRO A 382 -20.79 11.95 4.55
C PRO A 382 -20.30 10.51 4.39
N GLY A 383 -19.10 10.33 3.83
CA GLY A 383 -18.37 9.08 3.79
C GLY A 383 -17.11 9.20 2.95
N ASN A 384 -16.05 8.51 3.37
CA ASN A 384 -14.96 8.11 2.49
C ASN A 384 -15.42 6.91 1.61
N ASP A 385 -16.63 7.05 1.06
CA ASP A 385 -17.40 6.09 0.26
C ASP A 385 -17.62 6.59 -1.18
N GLY A 386 -16.94 7.68 -1.55
CA GLY A 386 -17.00 8.31 -2.87
C GLY A 386 -15.67 8.96 -3.28
N TYR A 387 -15.52 9.22 -4.57
CA TYR A 387 -14.46 10.05 -5.12
C TYR A 387 -14.92 11.52 -5.12
N ASP A 388 -14.26 12.34 -4.30
CA ASP A 388 -14.68 13.69 -3.92
C ASP A 388 -14.32 14.77 -4.95
N HIS A 389 -13.37 14.52 -5.87
CA HIS A 389 -12.94 15.51 -6.87
C HIS A 389 -13.82 15.53 -8.14
N ASN A 390 -14.11 16.73 -8.65
CA ASN A 390 -14.86 16.95 -9.92
C ASN A 390 -14.00 16.72 -11.20
N GLY A 391 -13.03 15.82 -11.17
CA GLY A 391 -12.14 15.54 -12.29
C GLY A 391 -10.90 14.74 -11.92
N VAL A 392 -10.10 14.39 -12.92
CA VAL A 392 -8.84 13.65 -12.76
C VAL A 392 -7.74 14.21 -13.66
N HIS A 393 -6.51 14.21 -13.16
CA HIS A 393 -5.29 14.40 -13.96
C HIS A 393 -4.46 13.11 -14.04
N VAL A 394 -4.21 12.62 -15.26
CA VAL A 394 -3.45 11.39 -15.49
C VAL A 394 -2.01 11.70 -15.90
N LEU A 395 -1.06 11.33 -15.07
CA LEU A 395 0.37 11.39 -15.38
C LEU A 395 0.78 10.13 -16.15
N VAL A 396 0.86 10.21 -17.48
CA VAL A 396 1.23 9.06 -18.32
C VAL A 396 2.75 8.95 -18.41
N TYR A 397 3.30 7.82 -17.98
CA TYR A 397 4.71 7.46 -18.04
C TYR A 397 4.92 6.29 -19.02
N PRO A 398 5.33 6.57 -20.27
CA PRO A 398 5.76 5.54 -21.20
C PRO A 398 7.09 4.95 -20.75
N ILE A 399 7.20 3.62 -20.69
CA ILE A 399 8.40 2.89 -20.31
C ILE A 399 8.89 2.02 -21.47
N ARG A 400 10.21 1.95 -21.63
CA ARG A 400 10.90 0.96 -22.47
C ARG A 400 12.02 0.26 -21.71
N PHE A 401 12.46 -0.86 -22.25
CA PHE A 401 13.65 -1.57 -21.82
C PHE A 401 14.83 -1.24 -22.78
N PRO A 402 16.09 -1.49 -22.39
CA PRO A 402 17.25 -1.28 -23.27
C PRO A 402 17.21 -2.09 -24.59
N ASP A 403 16.50 -3.21 -24.58
CA ASP A 403 16.33 -4.17 -25.68
C ASP A 403 14.96 -4.14 -26.37
N GLN A 404 13.92 -3.60 -25.71
CA GLN A 404 12.56 -3.53 -26.25
C GLN A 404 11.90 -2.17 -26.01
N ASP A 405 11.56 -1.46 -27.08
CA ASP A 405 10.82 -0.19 -27.01
C ASP A 405 9.30 -0.40 -26.90
N LEU A 406 8.60 0.59 -26.30
CA LEU A 406 7.13 0.63 -26.27
C LEU A 406 6.57 0.73 -27.69
N GLU A 407 5.72 -0.22 -28.07
CA GLU A 407 5.08 -0.30 -29.39
C GLU A 407 4.12 0.87 -29.68
N PHE A 408 3.51 1.43 -28.64
CA PHE A 408 2.48 2.46 -28.76
C PHE A 408 3.10 3.85 -28.82
N THR A 409 2.74 4.64 -29.84
CA THR A 409 3.19 6.03 -29.96
C THR A 409 2.40 6.97 -29.06
N ASN A 410 3.00 8.10 -28.68
CA ASN A 410 2.29 9.19 -28.00
C ASN A 410 1.05 9.68 -28.79
N ALA A 411 1.00 9.49 -30.11
CA ALA A 411 -0.17 9.83 -30.92
C ALA A 411 -1.34 8.85 -30.68
N GLN A 412 -1.07 7.54 -30.60
CA GLN A 412 -2.08 6.53 -30.25
C GLN A 412 -2.57 6.70 -28.81
N ILE A 413 -1.65 6.91 -27.87
CA ILE A 413 -1.99 7.18 -26.46
C ILE A 413 -2.91 8.41 -26.37
N ASN A 414 -2.54 9.54 -27.00
CA ASN A 414 -3.39 10.73 -27.01
C ASN A 414 -4.76 10.49 -27.65
N ALA A 415 -4.83 9.73 -28.76
CA ALA A 415 -6.10 9.46 -29.45
C ALA A 415 -7.07 8.66 -28.56
N GLU A 416 -6.59 7.64 -27.86
CA GLU A 416 -7.45 6.80 -27.02
C GLU A 416 -7.72 7.43 -25.64
N MET A 417 -6.83 8.29 -25.14
CA MET A 417 -7.12 9.17 -23.99
C MET A 417 -8.21 10.21 -24.30
N GLN A 418 -8.34 10.70 -25.54
CA GLN A 418 -9.48 11.55 -25.94
C GLN A 418 -10.81 10.77 -25.92
N ILE A 419 -10.81 9.48 -26.31
CA ILE A 419 -12.00 8.62 -26.24
C ILE A 419 -12.36 8.35 -24.77
N ALA A 420 -11.38 8.05 -23.91
CA ALA A 420 -11.61 7.90 -22.46
C ALA A 420 -12.15 9.22 -21.84
N LYS A 421 -11.61 10.38 -22.23
CA LYS A 421 -12.14 11.69 -21.82
C LYS A 421 -13.60 11.88 -22.26
N GLN A 422 -13.94 11.58 -23.52
CA GLN A 422 -15.31 11.67 -24.01
C GLN A 422 -16.23 10.77 -23.17
N TYR A 423 -15.84 9.52 -22.95
CA TYR A 423 -16.57 8.58 -22.12
C TYR A 423 -16.83 9.13 -20.70
N PHE A 424 -15.81 9.60 -19.99
CA PHE A 424 -15.99 10.22 -18.67
C PHE A 424 -16.86 11.49 -18.71
N THR A 425 -16.82 12.26 -19.80
CA THR A 425 -17.70 13.43 -20.00
C THR A 425 -19.17 13.01 -20.16
N GLU A 426 -19.44 11.91 -20.87
CA GLU A 426 -20.79 11.34 -21.03
C GLU A 426 -21.29 10.70 -19.73
N GLN A 427 -20.44 9.94 -19.02
CA GLN A 427 -20.81 9.24 -17.79
C GLN A 427 -21.14 10.20 -16.64
N SER A 428 -20.36 11.27 -16.50
CA SER A 428 -20.52 12.32 -15.48
C SER A 428 -21.55 13.39 -15.85
N TYR A 429 -22.22 13.25 -16.99
CA TYR A 429 -23.18 14.23 -17.49
C TYR A 429 -22.61 15.65 -17.64
N GLY A 430 -21.29 15.75 -17.89
CA GLY A 430 -20.52 16.99 -18.01
C GLY A 430 -19.77 17.43 -16.75
N ASN A 431 -20.01 16.81 -15.59
CA ASN A 431 -19.51 17.29 -14.29
C ASN A 431 -18.08 16.83 -13.93
N PHE A 432 -17.41 16.04 -14.78
CA PHE A 432 -16.06 15.51 -14.53
C PHE A 432 -15.01 15.97 -15.55
N ASN A 433 -14.00 16.70 -15.09
CA ASN A 433 -12.89 17.14 -15.94
C ASN A 433 -11.77 16.09 -16.03
N PHE A 434 -11.80 15.25 -17.07
CA PHE A 434 -10.70 14.31 -17.37
C PHE A 434 -9.57 14.99 -18.15
N THR A 435 -8.32 14.92 -17.66
CA THR A 435 -7.13 15.52 -18.27
C THR A 435 -5.90 14.63 -18.11
N TRP A 436 -4.84 14.87 -18.89
CA TRP A 436 -3.58 14.11 -18.78
C TRP A 436 -2.38 14.90 -19.32
N GLU A 437 -1.18 14.44 -18.98
CA GLU A 437 0.06 14.78 -19.66
C GLU A 437 0.89 13.51 -19.94
N ILE A 438 1.63 13.49 -21.06
CA ILE A 438 2.56 12.39 -21.38
C ILE A 438 3.98 12.84 -21.03
N LYS A 439 4.56 12.20 -20.02
CA LYS A 439 5.91 12.45 -19.52
C LYS A 439 6.97 11.87 -20.48
N PRO A 440 8.25 12.30 -20.35
CA PRO A 440 9.35 11.72 -21.12
C PRO A 440 9.43 10.20 -20.96
N LYS A 441 9.70 9.47 -22.05
CA LYS A 441 9.78 8.00 -22.05
C LYS A 441 10.94 7.53 -21.16
N ILE A 442 10.63 6.81 -20.09
CA ILE A 442 11.58 6.21 -19.15
C ILE A 442 12.26 5.00 -19.82
N THR A 443 13.54 4.80 -19.54
CA THR A 443 14.29 3.59 -19.93
C THR A 443 14.63 2.82 -18.66
N MET A 444 14.20 1.57 -18.55
CA MET A 444 14.51 0.72 -17.39
C MET A 444 16.02 0.40 -17.32
N PRO A 445 16.58 0.20 -16.11
CA PRO A 445 18.01 -0.11 -15.96
C PRO A 445 18.40 -1.51 -16.43
N ASN A 446 17.43 -2.44 -16.54
CA ASN A 446 17.63 -3.80 -17.01
C ASN A 446 16.78 -4.10 -18.27
N ASN A 447 17.23 -5.09 -19.04
CA ASN A 447 16.52 -5.69 -20.19
C ASN A 447 15.10 -6.20 -19.84
N HIS A 448 14.26 -6.38 -20.84
CA HIS A 448 12.88 -6.86 -20.64
C HIS A 448 12.85 -8.25 -19.98
N ASP A 449 13.70 -9.17 -20.44
CA ASP A 449 13.81 -10.52 -19.92
C ASP A 449 14.10 -10.60 -18.42
N TYR A 450 14.77 -9.60 -17.85
CA TYR A 450 15.02 -9.53 -16.40
C TYR A 450 13.70 -9.52 -15.61
N TYR A 451 12.71 -8.75 -16.08
CA TYR A 451 11.40 -8.62 -15.45
C TYR A 451 10.42 -9.73 -15.88
N ASN A 452 10.65 -10.37 -17.03
CA ASN A 452 9.89 -11.56 -17.45
C ASN A 452 10.26 -12.79 -16.60
N ASN A 453 11.54 -12.94 -16.27
CA ASN A 453 12.06 -14.04 -15.43
C ASN A 453 11.62 -13.90 -13.96
N ASP A 454 11.50 -12.68 -13.43
CA ASP A 454 10.89 -12.43 -12.11
C ASP A 454 10.03 -11.16 -12.13
N LYS A 455 8.72 -11.37 -12.31
CA LYS A 455 7.71 -10.29 -12.33
C LYS A 455 7.57 -9.56 -10.98
N THR A 456 8.05 -10.12 -9.86
CA THR A 456 8.02 -9.41 -8.57
C THR A 456 8.95 -8.20 -8.56
N LEU A 457 9.99 -8.20 -9.39
CA LEU A 457 10.95 -7.10 -9.53
C LEU A 457 10.42 -5.92 -10.35
N TRP A 458 9.34 -6.12 -11.12
CA TRP A 458 8.76 -5.09 -11.99
C TRP A 458 8.14 -3.94 -11.20
N ASN A 459 7.27 -4.24 -10.23
CA ASN A 459 6.53 -3.23 -9.49
C ASN A 459 7.45 -2.31 -8.64
N PRO A 460 8.43 -2.83 -7.86
CA PRO A 460 9.45 -1.98 -7.23
C PRO A 460 10.29 -1.22 -8.26
N GLY A 461 10.69 -1.89 -9.35
CA GLY A 461 11.58 -1.34 -10.37
C GLY A 461 11.02 -0.11 -11.08
N TYR A 462 9.76 -0.13 -11.52
CA TYR A 462 9.16 1.05 -12.15
C TYR A 462 8.81 2.13 -11.12
N ARG A 463 8.42 1.77 -9.88
CA ARG A 463 8.13 2.75 -8.81
C ARG A 463 9.38 3.54 -8.42
N GLU A 464 10.56 2.93 -8.44
CA GLU A 464 11.84 3.64 -8.33
C GLU A 464 12.03 4.64 -9.48
N GLN A 465 11.72 4.27 -10.74
CA GLN A 465 11.88 5.19 -11.86
C GLN A 465 10.86 6.35 -11.85
N LEU A 466 9.67 6.14 -11.27
CA LEU A 466 8.70 7.22 -11.01
C LEU A 466 9.26 8.24 -10.00
N VAL A 467 9.87 7.76 -8.90
CA VAL A 467 10.54 8.62 -7.91
C VAL A 467 11.73 9.36 -8.54
N ASN A 468 12.55 8.69 -9.36
CA ASN A 468 13.65 9.30 -10.12
C ASN A 468 13.14 10.36 -11.12
N ALA A 469 11.92 10.20 -11.64
CA ALA A 469 11.24 11.17 -12.50
C ALA A 469 10.47 12.27 -11.71
N GLY A 470 10.63 12.33 -10.39
CA GLY A 470 10.12 13.40 -9.53
C GLY A 470 8.65 13.26 -9.10
N VAL A 471 8.02 12.09 -9.26
CA VAL A 471 6.65 11.83 -8.75
C VAL A 471 6.66 10.80 -7.63
N ASP A 472 5.84 11.03 -6.61
CA ASP A 472 5.59 10.08 -5.54
C ASP A 472 4.51 9.07 -5.99
N PRO A 473 4.82 7.76 -6.10
CA PRO A 473 3.88 6.77 -6.60
C PRO A 473 2.82 6.33 -5.57
N ASN A 474 2.87 6.85 -4.33
CA ASN A 474 1.84 6.69 -3.32
C ASN A 474 0.91 7.92 -3.26
N PHE A 475 1.40 9.11 -3.62
CA PHE A 475 0.59 10.34 -3.71
C PHE A 475 1.15 11.26 -4.82
N PRO A 476 0.71 11.08 -6.08
CA PRO A 476 1.20 11.88 -7.20
C PRO A 476 0.71 13.33 -7.18
N GLY A 477 -0.43 13.58 -6.53
CA GLY A 477 -1.08 14.87 -6.40
C GLY A 477 -2.54 14.71 -6.01
N ASP A 478 -3.15 15.81 -5.58
CA ASP A 478 -4.60 15.92 -5.38
C ASP A 478 -5.33 15.72 -6.72
N GLY A 479 -6.43 14.96 -6.75
CA GLY A 479 -7.15 14.64 -8.00
C GLY A 479 -6.29 13.98 -9.10
N THR A 480 -5.16 13.36 -8.76
CA THR A 480 -4.14 12.93 -9.73
C THR A 480 -3.89 11.41 -9.65
N ILE A 481 -3.74 10.76 -10.80
CA ILE A 481 -3.35 9.34 -10.90
C ILE A 481 -2.17 9.14 -11.86
N ILE A 482 -1.46 8.02 -11.72
CA ILE A 482 -0.36 7.62 -12.60
C ILE A 482 -0.82 6.54 -13.58
N MET A 483 -0.47 6.68 -14.85
CA MET A 483 -0.58 5.63 -15.87
C MET A 483 0.82 5.18 -16.29
N VAL A 484 1.24 4.00 -15.85
CA VAL A 484 2.44 3.33 -16.37
C VAL A 484 2.05 2.55 -17.62
N THR A 485 2.76 2.74 -18.73
CA THR A 485 2.55 1.93 -19.93
C THR A 485 3.87 1.43 -20.50
N ALA A 486 3.96 0.12 -20.73
CA ALA A 486 5.18 -0.61 -21.05
C ALA A 486 4.88 -1.73 -22.06
N PRO A 487 5.91 -2.29 -22.74
CA PRO A 487 5.81 -3.64 -23.30
C PRO A 487 5.28 -4.65 -22.27
N PRO A 488 4.48 -5.67 -22.65
CA PRO A 488 3.87 -6.61 -21.71
C PRO A 488 4.88 -7.45 -20.92
N VAL A 489 4.87 -7.29 -19.58
CA VAL A 489 5.84 -7.94 -18.67
C VAL A 489 5.30 -9.25 -18.09
N GLY A 490 6.00 -10.36 -18.33
CA GLY A 490 5.69 -11.71 -17.86
C GLY A 490 5.94 -12.78 -18.94
N THR A 491 5.72 -14.05 -18.61
CA THR A 491 5.88 -15.17 -19.56
C THR A 491 4.55 -15.77 -20.01
N GLU A 492 4.53 -16.37 -21.20
CA GLU A 492 3.38 -17.15 -21.72
C GLU A 492 3.13 -18.39 -20.85
N GLY A 493 2.27 -18.23 -19.84
CA GLY A 493 1.91 -19.25 -18.87
C GLY A 493 1.34 -18.66 -17.58
N THR A 494 1.87 -17.50 -17.16
CA THR A 494 1.33 -16.72 -16.04
C THR A 494 0.55 -15.52 -16.58
N TYR A 495 -0.76 -15.72 -16.81
CA TYR A 495 -1.77 -14.73 -17.23
C TYR A 495 -1.25 -13.40 -17.80
N PHE A 496 -1.33 -13.29 -19.13
CA PHE A 496 -1.04 -12.07 -19.88
C PHE A 496 -2.10 -10.99 -19.59
N ILE A 497 -1.95 -10.32 -18.46
CA ILE A 497 -2.81 -9.21 -18.06
C ILE A 497 -2.60 -8.04 -19.02
N ASN A 498 -3.68 -7.57 -19.66
CA ASN A 498 -3.61 -6.37 -20.51
C ASN A 498 -3.40 -5.10 -19.68
N SER A 499 -3.70 -5.17 -18.39
CA SER A 499 -3.67 -4.06 -17.43
C SER A 499 -3.84 -4.55 -15.99
N GLN A 500 -3.56 -3.69 -15.02
CA GLN A 500 -3.98 -3.80 -13.61
C GLN A 500 -3.90 -2.43 -12.92
N ALA A 501 -4.79 -2.14 -11.97
CA ALA A 501 -4.77 -0.88 -11.24
C ALA A 501 -5.23 -1.00 -9.78
N SER A 502 -4.81 -0.04 -8.95
CA SER A 502 -5.46 0.32 -7.68
C SER A 502 -4.98 1.72 -7.26
N PRO A 503 -5.69 2.45 -6.37
CA PRO A 503 -5.37 3.86 -6.13
C PRO A 503 -3.90 4.10 -5.71
N PRO A 504 -3.17 5.05 -6.33
CA PRO A 504 -3.56 6.02 -7.35
C PRO A 504 -2.93 5.70 -8.72
N LEU A 505 -2.76 4.42 -9.07
CA LEU A 505 -1.92 4.00 -10.20
C LEU A 505 -2.54 2.86 -11.02
N MET A 506 -2.44 3.00 -12.35
CA MET A 506 -2.76 1.95 -13.32
C MET A 506 -1.55 1.57 -14.18
N GLU A 507 -1.34 0.26 -14.36
CA GLU A 507 -0.38 -0.35 -15.29
C GLU A 507 -1.14 -0.81 -16.55
N ILE A 508 -0.74 -0.34 -17.73
CA ILE A 508 -1.48 -0.56 -18.98
C ILE A 508 -0.54 -1.09 -20.08
N TYR A 509 -0.71 -2.35 -20.46
CA TYR A 509 0.07 -3.06 -21.49
C TYR A 509 -0.62 -3.07 -22.86
N THR A 510 -1.55 -2.14 -23.06
CA THR A 510 -2.31 -1.89 -24.28
C THR A 510 -2.44 -0.37 -24.49
N TYR A 511 -3.22 0.06 -25.48
CA TYR A 511 -3.54 1.48 -25.69
C TYR A 511 -5.06 1.73 -25.82
N LYS A 512 -5.90 0.73 -25.51
CA LYS A 512 -7.35 0.80 -25.74
C LYS A 512 -8.07 1.68 -24.71
N ALA A 513 -8.88 2.62 -25.21
CA ALA A 513 -9.68 3.55 -24.40
C ALA A 513 -10.60 2.84 -23.40
N GLY A 514 -11.16 1.68 -23.78
CA GLY A 514 -11.96 0.83 -22.91
C GLY A 514 -11.21 0.35 -21.67
N THR A 515 -9.98 -0.14 -21.86
CA THR A 515 -9.07 -0.52 -20.78
C THR A 515 -8.67 0.69 -19.95
N ILE A 516 -8.28 1.80 -20.59
CA ILE A 516 -7.91 3.05 -19.90
C ILE A 516 -9.06 3.56 -19.01
N ALA A 517 -10.30 3.51 -19.48
CA ALA A 517 -11.47 3.96 -18.71
C ALA A 517 -11.77 3.04 -17.52
N HIS A 518 -11.73 1.73 -17.73
CA HIS A 518 -11.92 0.71 -16.68
C HIS A 518 -10.87 0.83 -15.57
N GLU A 519 -9.59 0.89 -15.95
CA GLU A 519 -8.46 0.97 -15.02
C GLU A 519 -8.34 2.35 -14.36
N THR A 520 -8.83 3.42 -15.02
CA THR A 520 -9.05 4.70 -14.34
C THR A 520 -10.11 4.53 -13.25
N GLY A 521 -11.21 3.82 -13.49
CA GLY A 521 -12.20 3.51 -12.45
C GLY A 521 -11.56 2.90 -11.20
N HIS A 522 -10.68 1.90 -11.38
CA HIS A 522 -9.90 1.31 -10.28
C HIS A 522 -8.90 2.26 -9.63
N ALA A 523 -8.17 3.06 -10.41
CA ALA A 523 -7.24 4.06 -9.87
C ALA A 523 -7.95 5.17 -9.08
N LEU A 524 -9.26 5.36 -9.30
CA LEU A 524 -10.14 6.27 -8.58
C LEU A 524 -10.98 5.59 -7.47
N GLY A 525 -10.83 4.28 -7.25
CA GLY A 525 -11.41 3.55 -6.11
C GLY A 525 -12.60 2.61 -6.41
N LEU A 526 -13.07 2.51 -7.66
CA LEU A 526 -14.13 1.56 -8.03
C LEU A 526 -13.66 0.10 -8.01
N HIS A 527 -14.60 -0.81 -7.78
CA HIS A 527 -14.41 -2.26 -7.92
C HIS A 527 -14.98 -2.76 -9.25
N HIS A 528 -14.68 -4.02 -9.61
CA HIS A 528 -15.36 -4.66 -10.74
C HIS A 528 -16.87 -4.68 -10.46
N SER A 529 -17.71 -4.44 -11.46
CA SER A 529 -19.13 -4.72 -11.32
C SER A 529 -19.34 -6.20 -11.59
N MET A 530 -19.83 -6.90 -10.57
CA MET A 530 -19.98 -8.34 -10.53
C MET A 530 -21.45 -8.70 -10.78
N SER A 531 -21.78 -10.00 -10.83
CA SER A 531 -23.17 -10.48 -10.81
C SER A 531 -23.40 -11.49 -9.70
N ILE A 532 -24.67 -11.65 -9.30
CA ILE A 532 -25.13 -12.69 -8.38
C ILE A 532 -25.74 -13.82 -9.21
N GLU A 533 -25.28 -15.03 -8.96
CA GLU A 533 -25.90 -16.30 -9.37
C GLU A 533 -26.69 -16.83 -8.15
N GLY A 534 -28.02 -16.71 -8.20
CA GLY A 534 -28.93 -17.26 -7.19
C GLY A 534 -29.44 -18.67 -7.53
N GLY A 535 -29.18 -19.17 -8.74
CA GLY A 535 -29.46 -20.54 -9.16
C GLY A 535 -30.93 -20.77 -9.49
N ASN A 536 -31.74 -21.12 -8.49
CA ASN A 536 -33.17 -21.39 -8.67
C ASN A 536 -34.11 -20.28 -8.15
N SER A 537 -33.53 -19.24 -7.55
CA SER A 537 -34.20 -18.02 -7.08
C SER A 537 -33.35 -16.82 -7.50
N MET A 538 -33.94 -15.63 -7.63
CA MET A 538 -33.19 -14.39 -7.92
C MET A 538 -32.22 -14.03 -6.79
N LEU A 539 -32.57 -14.37 -5.54
CA LEU A 539 -31.72 -14.39 -4.36
C LEU A 539 -32.13 -15.57 -3.46
N ASN A 540 -31.16 -16.32 -2.95
CA ASN A 540 -31.30 -17.39 -1.95
C ASN A 540 -30.55 -17.08 -0.64
N GLY A 541 -29.95 -15.89 -0.51
CA GLY A 541 -29.29 -15.39 0.69
C GLY A 541 -27.78 -15.67 0.72
N ASN A 542 -27.02 -14.89 1.50
CA ASN A 542 -25.55 -14.81 1.51
C ASN A 542 -24.78 -16.14 1.59
N ALA A 543 -25.40 -17.23 2.03
CA ALA A 543 -24.78 -18.55 2.19
C ALA A 543 -25.06 -19.52 1.03
N ASN A 544 -25.98 -19.17 0.12
CA ASN A 544 -26.43 -20.00 -1.00
C ASN A 544 -26.20 -19.32 -2.35
N ASP A 545 -26.24 -18.00 -2.39
CA ASP A 545 -25.89 -17.20 -3.56
C ASP A 545 -24.38 -17.23 -3.84
N SER A 546 -23.99 -17.00 -5.09
CA SER A 546 -22.58 -16.90 -5.47
C SER A 546 -22.30 -15.64 -6.30
N VAL A 547 -21.14 -15.03 -6.09
CA VAL A 547 -20.73 -13.81 -6.81
C VAL A 547 -19.76 -14.17 -7.93
N ILE A 548 -20.04 -13.70 -9.15
CA ILE A 548 -19.14 -13.84 -10.30
C ILE A 548 -18.45 -12.51 -10.58
N ASN A 549 -17.14 -12.47 -10.28
CA ASN A 549 -16.27 -11.33 -10.53
C ASN A 549 -16.30 -10.91 -12.02
N TYR A 550 -16.31 -9.60 -12.30
CA TYR A 550 -16.61 -9.00 -13.62
C TYR A 550 -17.99 -9.34 -14.24
N GLY A 551 -18.85 -10.11 -13.56
CA GLY A 551 -20.05 -10.73 -14.14
C GLY A 551 -21.11 -9.79 -14.73
N ASN A 552 -21.07 -8.48 -14.45
CA ASN A 552 -22.00 -7.53 -15.06
C ASN A 552 -21.67 -7.31 -16.56
N VAL A 553 -22.46 -7.94 -17.44
CA VAL A 553 -22.34 -7.81 -18.91
C VAL A 553 -22.68 -6.40 -19.44
N PHE A 554 -23.35 -5.57 -18.63
CA PHE A 554 -23.86 -4.24 -18.98
C PHE A 554 -22.97 -3.10 -18.43
N GLY A 555 -21.96 -3.40 -17.62
CA GLY A 555 -21.16 -2.39 -16.92
C GLY A 555 -19.74 -2.27 -17.45
N LEU A 556 -19.20 -1.04 -17.59
CA LEU A 556 -17.77 -0.81 -17.90
C LEU A 556 -16.84 -1.60 -16.97
N MET A 557 -17.13 -1.53 -15.66
CA MET A 557 -16.36 -2.19 -14.61
C MET A 557 -16.64 -3.70 -14.53
N GLY A 558 -17.64 -4.21 -15.26
CA GLY A 558 -17.81 -5.64 -15.52
C GLY A 558 -17.10 -6.02 -16.81
N MET A 559 -17.73 -6.87 -17.63
CA MET A 559 -17.18 -7.24 -18.94
C MET A 559 -17.29 -6.13 -20.00
N GLY A 560 -18.03 -5.04 -19.75
CA GLY A 560 -18.33 -3.98 -20.70
C GLY A 560 -17.18 -3.02 -21.06
N ALA A 561 -15.98 -3.20 -20.48
CA ALA A 561 -14.81 -2.37 -20.77
C ALA A 561 -14.49 -2.29 -22.27
N HIS A 562 -14.58 -3.40 -22.99
CA HIS A 562 -14.20 -3.50 -24.41
C HIS A 562 -15.09 -2.70 -25.37
N SER A 563 -16.32 -2.37 -24.96
CA SER A 563 -17.32 -1.61 -25.73
C SER A 563 -17.68 -0.25 -25.11
N LEU A 564 -16.99 0.16 -24.03
CA LEU A 564 -17.26 1.39 -23.27
C LEU A 564 -18.73 1.48 -22.79
N GLU A 565 -19.27 0.36 -22.27
CA GLU A 565 -20.61 0.30 -21.66
C GLU A 565 -20.79 1.35 -20.53
N GLU A 566 -22.02 1.66 -20.17
CA GLU A 566 -22.30 2.59 -19.06
C GLU A 566 -21.72 2.11 -17.72
N MET A 567 -21.34 3.06 -16.86
CA MET A 567 -21.30 2.82 -15.42
C MET A 567 -22.75 2.70 -14.90
N ASN A 568 -23.02 1.73 -14.04
CA ASN A 568 -24.33 1.64 -13.36
C ASN A 568 -24.54 2.85 -12.43
N LEU A 569 -25.79 3.12 -12.03
CA LEU A 569 -26.12 4.30 -11.23
C LEU A 569 -25.45 4.32 -9.85
N MET A 570 -25.14 3.16 -9.27
CA MET A 570 -24.41 3.05 -8.00
C MET A 570 -22.96 3.56 -8.15
N TYR A 571 -22.28 3.19 -9.24
CA TYR A 571 -20.95 3.71 -9.58
C TYR A 571 -20.96 5.14 -10.12
N LYS A 572 -22.09 5.66 -10.63
CA LYS A 572 -22.25 7.11 -10.85
C LYS A 572 -22.44 7.86 -9.54
N GLY A 573 -23.16 7.28 -8.57
CA GLY A 573 -23.34 7.83 -7.22
C GLY A 573 -22.06 7.89 -6.38
N TYR A 574 -21.08 7.04 -6.68
CA TYR A 574 -19.74 7.07 -6.10
C TYR A 574 -18.96 8.36 -6.41
N PHE A 575 -19.25 9.08 -7.50
CA PHE A 575 -18.51 10.29 -7.87
C PHE A 575 -19.25 11.57 -7.50
N ASN A 576 -18.53 12.50 -6.86
CA ASN A 576 -19.08 13.79 -6.47
C ASN A 576 -19.70 14.55 -7.66
N ASN A 577 -20.91 15.05 -7.46
CA ASN A 577 -21.72 15.79 -8.44
C ASN A 577 -22.05 15.07 -9.77
N TRP A 578 -21.80 13.78 -9.95
CA TRP A 578 -22.21 13.08 -11.19
C TRP A 578 -23.73 12.87 -11.26
N ILE A 579 -24.35 12.48 -10.14
CA ILE A 579 -25.80 12.38 -9.96
C ILE A 579 -26.20 12.93 -8.58
N SER A 580 -27.48 13.25 -8.40
CA SER A 580 -28.04 13.79 -7.17
C SER A 580 -29.13 12.90 -6.56
N GLU A 581 -29.48 13.19 -5.30
CA GLU A 581 -30.63 12.62 -4.60
C GLU A 581 -31.96 12.77 -5.37
N ALA A 582 -32.10 13.77 -6.25
CA ALA A 582 -33.30 13.98 -7.06
C ALA A 582 -33.33 13.09 -8.32
N ASP A 583 -32.16 12.71 -8.85
CA ASP A 583 -32.04 11.89 -10.06
C ASP A 583 -32.34 10.41 -9.77
N VAL A 584 -32.00 9.95 -8.56
CA VAL A 584 -32.16 8.57 -8.09
C VAL A 584 -32.70 8.54 -6.64
N PRO A 585 -33.95 8.98 -6.38
CA PRO A 585 -34.46 9.12 -5.02
C PRO A 585 -34.67 7.79 -4.30
N ILE A 586 -34.63 7.83 -2.96
CA ILE A 586 -34.96 6.68 -2.10
C ILE A 586 -36.49 6.53 -2.02
N VAL A 587 -37.00 5.34 -2.36
CA VAL A 587 -38.43 5.02 -2.27
C VAL A 587 -38.77 4.49 -0.88
N THR A 588 -39.72 5.15 -0.21
CA THR A 588 -40.21 4.81 1.14
C THR A 588 -41.72 4.62 1.21
N THR A 589 -42.42 4.67 0.07
CA THR A 589 -43.88 4.56 -0.03
C THR A 589 -44.28 3.71 -1.23
N SER A 590 -45.33 2.91 -1.09
CA SER A 590 -45.91 2.14 -2.20
C SER A 590 -46.53 3.05 -3.27
N GLY A 591 -46.29 2.76 -4.55
CA GLY A 591 -46.75 3.58 -5.67
C GLY A 591 -46.23 3.09 -7.02
N VAL A 592 -46.59 3.78 -8.10
CA VAL A 592 -45.99 3.57 -9.43
C VAL A 592 -44.99 4.68 -9.69
N TYR A 593 -43.74 4.29 -9.98
CA TYR A 593 -42.61 5.18 -10.18
C TYR A 593 -42.12 5.06 -11.61
N ARG A 594 -41.93 6.20 -12.29
CA ARG A 594 -41.39 6.24 -13.66
C ARG A 594 -39.89 6.47 -13.61
N ILE A 595 -39.15 5.64 -14.35
CA ILE A 595 -37.70 5.71 -14.50
C ILE A 595 -37.39 6.01 -15.96
N TYR A 596 -36.59 7.04 -16.23
CA TYR A 596 -36.13 7.41 -17.56
C TYR A 596 -34.78 6.77 -17.89
N ALA A 597 -34.51 6.59 -19.19
CA ALA A 597 -33.31 5.93 -19.68
C ALA A 597 -32.04 6.77 -19.39
N PHE A 598 -31.13 6.24 -18.58
CA PHE A 598 -29.94 6.99 -18.11
C PHE A 598 -28.75 6.95 -19.08
N ASP A 599 -28.78 6.02 -20.04
CA ASP A 599 -27.73 5.66 -21.00
C ASP A 599 -27.59 6.64 -22.18
N HIS A 600 -28.04 7.88 -22.00
CA HIS A 600 -28.10 8.95 -23.00
C HIS A 600 -27.47 10.25 -22.50
N GLY A 601 -26.39 10.12 -21.71
CA GLY A 601 -25.63 11.22 -21.15
C GLY A 601 -24.89 12.05 -22.19
N THR A 602 -24.77 13.35 -21.93
CA THR A 602 -23.89 14.27 -22.69
C THR A 602 -23.27 15.28 -21.74
N ALA A 603 -22.35 16.12 -22.25
CA ALA A 603 -21.78 17.25 -21.51
C ALA A 603 -22.79 18.33 -21.07
N ALA A 604 -24.08 18.18 -21.40
CA ALA A 604 -25.16 19.09 -21.01
C ALA A 604 -26.12 18.49 -19.95
N GLY A 605 -25.88 17.26 -19.50
CA GLY A 605 -26.71 16.57 -18.52
C GLY A 605 -27.03 15.11 -18.89
N HIS A 606 -27.84 14.46 -18.07
CA HIS A 606 -28.45 13.15 -18.33
C HIS A 606 -29.59 13.20 -19.37
N ASN A 607 -30.03 14.42 -19.74
CA ASN A 607 -31.00 14.73 -20.80
C ASN A 607 -32.43 14.16 -20.62
N ALA A 608 -32.70 13.42 -19.54
CA ALA A 608 -34.02 12.91 -19.22
C ALA A 608 -34.92 13.99 -18.58
N PRO A 609 -36.25 13.95 -18.78
CA PRO A 609 -37.19 14.91 -18.21
C PRO A 609 -37.58 14.62 -16.74
N GLY A 610 -36.89 13.70 -16.06
CA GLY A 610 -37.16 13.26 -14.69
C GLY A 610 -36.19 12.16 -14.25
N ASN A 611 -36.50 11.53 -13.12
CA ASN A 611 -35.67 10.54 -12.43
C ASN A 611 -35.12 9.45 -13.37
N ILE A 612 -33.84 9.15 -13.26
CA ILE A 612 -33.12 8.16 -14.07
C ILE A 612 -32.93 6.80 -13.36
N GLY A 613 -33.24 6.74 -12.06
CA GLY A 613 -33.28 5.50 -11.29
C GLY A 613 -34.09 5.64 -10.00
N LEU A 614 -34.06 4.58 -9.18
CA LEU A 614 -34.60 4.56 -7.81
C LEU A 614 -33.60 3.85 -6.89
N ARG A 615 -33.54 4.28 -5.62
CA ARG A 615 -32.90 3.51 -4.54
C ARG A 615 -33.97 2.94 -3.61
N ILE A 616 -33.81 1.70 -3.16
CA ILE A 616 -34.72 1.06 -2.22
C ILE A 616 -33.90 0.31 -1.17
N LYS A 617 -34.29 0.41 0.10
CA LYS A 617 -33.67 -0.36 1.19
C LYS A 617 -34.30 -1.75 1.29
N SER A 618 -33.49 -2.75 1.57
CA SER A 618 -33.93 -4.08 2.01
C SER A 618 -34.71 -4.01 3.32
N GLY A 619 -35.48 -5.05 3.64
CA GLY A 619 -36.20 -5.16 4.93
C GLY A 619 -35.30 -5.24 6.15
N ASP A 620 -34.01 -5.59 5.99
CA ASP A 620 -33.00 -5.47 7.06
C ASP A 620 -32.38 -4.06 7.18
N GLY A 621 -32.63 -3.15 6.23
CA GLY A 621 -32.09 -1.79 6.16
C GLY A 621 -30.63 -1.68 5.67
N GLU A 622 -29.88 -2.78 5.73
CA GLU A 622 -28.44 -2.81 5.50
C GLU A 622 -28.05 -2.73 4.01
N LYS A 623 -28.90 -3.23 3.11
CA LYS A 623 -28.64 -3.29 1.66
C LYS A 623 -29.35 -2.15 0.92
N THR A 624 -28.79 -1.72 -0.21
CA THR A 624 -29.44 -0.75 -1.10
C THR A 624 -29.56 -1.35 -2.50
N TYR A 625 -30.79 -1.43 -3.01
CA TYR A 625 -31.08 -1.80 -4.38
C TYR A 625 -31.14 -0.54 -5.25
N TRP A 626 -30.28 -0.49 -6.27
CA TRP A 626 -30.24 0.56 -7.28
C TRP A 626 -30.94 0.07 -8.55
N VAL A 627 -32.14 0.58 -8.78
CA VAL A 627 -33.00 0.23 -9.93
C VAL A 627 -32.76 1.23 -11.04
N GLU A 628 -32.40 0.75 -12.22
CA GLU A 628 -32.00 1.58 -13.37
C GLU A 628 -32.64 1.12 -14.68
N TYR A 629 -32.93 2.07 -15.59
CA TYR A 629 -33.47 1.79 -16.93
C TYR A 629 -32.47 2.19 -18.02
N ARG A 630 -32.34 1.33 -19.03
CA ARG A 630 -31.41 1.47 -20.15
C ARG A 630 -32.14 1.09 -21.44
N THR A 631 -31.67 1.58 -22.59
CA THR A 631 -32.25 1.29 -23.90
C THR A 631 -31.23 0.81 -24.94
N MET A 632 -29.95 0.68 -24.56
CA MET A 632 -28.84 0.36 -25.45
C MET A 632 -27.80 -0.52 -24.74
N GLN A 633 -27.33 -1.57 -25.41
CA GLN A 633 -26.01 -2.17 -25.15
C GLN A 633 -25.05 -1.58 -26.18
N LYS A 634 -23.95 -0.92 -25.75
CA LYS A 634 -23.02 -0.26 -26.68
C LYS A 634 -22.30 -1.24 -27.61
N SER A 635 -22.04 -2.47 -27.15
CA SER A 635 -21.52 -3.56 -28.00
C SER A 635 -22.45 -3.99 -29.13
N GLU A 636 -23.73 -3.58 -29.12
CA GLU A 636 -24.76 -3.98 -30.09
C GLU A 636 -25.23 -2.83 -31.00
N VAL A 637 -24.73 -1.61 -30.84
CA VAL A 637 -25.17 -0.42 -31.61
C VAL A 637 -25.01 -0.57 -33.13
N ASN A 638 -24.00 -1.35 -33.57
CA ASN A 638 -23.75 -1.64 -34.99
C ASN A 638 -24.27 -3.03 -35.42
N THR A 639 -24.98 -3.73 -34.54
CA THR A 639 -25.58 -5.05 -34.78
C THR A 639 -27.02 -4.87 -35.26
N ALA A 640 -27.40 -5.56 -36.35
CA ALA A 640 -28.77 -5.48 -36.86
C ALA A 640 -29.79 -6.03 -35.83
N PRO A 641 -31.01 -5.47 -35.73
CA PRO A 641 -31.93 -5.75 -34.61
C PRO A 641 -32.24 -7.24 -34.38
N GLU A 642 -32.28 -8.04 -35.43
CA GLU A 642 -32.51 -9.49 -35.36
C GLU A 642 -31.35 -10.31 -34.76
N TYR A 643 -30.20 -9.68 -34.51
CA TYR A 643 -29.03 -10.27 -33.84
C TYR A 643 -28.65 -9.54 -32.54
N GLN A 644 -29.44 -8.55 -32.10
CA GLN A 644 -29.26 -7.91 -30.79
C GLN A 644 -29.85 -8.83 -29.71
N LEU A 645 -29.03 -9.24 -28.74
CA LEU A 645 -29.43 -10.16 -27.68
C LEU A 645 -29.79 -9.39 -26.41
N ARG A 646 -28.99 -8.40 -26.02
CA ARG A 646 -29.12 -7.66 -24.75
C ARG A 646 -30.01 -6.43 -24.86
N THR A 647 -29.88 -5.68 -25.95
CA THR A 647 -30.60 -4.41 -26.17
C THR A 647 -32.13 -4.57 -26.08
N PRO A 648 -32.76 -5.62 -26.64
CA PRO A 648 -34.20 -5.83 -26.48
C PRO A 648 -34.63 -6.10 -25.03
N LEU A 649 -33.77 -6.75 -24.24
CA LEU A 649 -34.03 -7.12 -22.84
C LEU A 649 -33.89 -5.91 -21.91
N LEU A 650 -32.88 -5.07 -22.15
CA LEU A 650 -32.76 -3.74 -21.53
C LEU A 650 -33.99 -2.87 -21.85
N GLN A 651 -34.37 -2.77 -23.12
CA GLN A 651 -35.54 -2.02 -23.57
C GLN A 651 -36.88 -2.55 -23.03
N ASN A 652 -36.91 -3.69 -22.33
CA ASN A 652 -38.12 -4.36 -21.85
C ASN A 652 -38.11 -4.73 -20.35
N GLY A 653 -37.10 -4.29 -19.60
CA GLY A 653 -36.99 -4.54 -18.17
C GLY A 653 -36.20 -3.46 -17.43
N ILE A 654 -36.00 -3.66 -16.12
CA ILE A 654 -35.12 -2.85 -15.27
C ILE A 654 -33.89 -3.66 -14.86
N SER A 655 -32.71 -3.05 -14.92
CA SER A 655 -31.53 -3.63 -14.28
C SER A 655 -31.54 -3.24 -12.80
N ILE A 656 -31.07 -4.15 -11.94
CA ILE A 656 -31.04 -3.95 -10.49
C ILE A 656 -29.63 -4.29 -10.01
N ASN A 657 -28.95 -3.32 -9.38
CA ASN A 657 -27.63 -3.50 -8.79
C ASN A 657 -27.74 -3.41 -7.26
N LEU A 658 -27.20 -4.39 -6.54
CA LEU A 658 -27.16 -4.41 -5.08
C LEU A 658 -25.86 -3.79 -4.56
N GLN A 659 -25.99 -3.04 -3.47
CA GLN A 659 -24.91 -2.49 -2.65
C GLN A 659 -24.94 -3.13 -1.25
N ASN A 660 -23.76 -3.31 -0.65
CA ASN A 660 -23.54 -3.95 0.67
C ASN A 660 -23.98 -5.43 0.76
N TYR A 661 -24.20 -6.11 -0.36
CA TYR A 661 -24.60 -7.53 -0.38
C TYR A 661 -23.38 -8.43 -0.58
N MET A 662 -23.22 -9.45 0.28
CA MET A 662 -22.02 -10.31 0.36
C MET A 662 -20.68 -9.54 0.43
N ASP A 663 -20.72 -8.28 0.89
CA ASP A 663 -19.60 -7.35 0.83
C ASP A 663 -18.70 -7.50 2.07
N ASN A 664 -17.76 -8.44 2.00
CA ASN A 664 -16.91 -8.87 3.12
C ASN A 664 -15.53 -8.14 3.14
N ASN A 665 -15.41 -6.96 2.54
CA ASN A 665 -14.11 -6.30 2.34
C ASN A 665 -13.62 -5.56 3.60
N GLU A 666 -12.37 -5.81 4.00
CA GLU A 666 -11.77 -5.30 5.24
C GLU A 666 -11.47 -3.78 5.27
N ALA A 667 -11.75 -3.05 4.19
CA ALA A 667 -11.29 -1.69 3.94
C ALA A 667 -12.42 -0.75 3.48
N PRO A 668 -12.87 0.24 4.29
CA PRO A 668 -14.04 1.08 3.96
C PRO A 668 -13.91 1.87 2.65
N TRP A 669 -12.75 2.46 2.40
CA TRP A 669 -12.38 3.19 1.17
C TRP A 669 -12.25 2.28 -0.08
N TYR A 670 -12.54 0.98 0.05
CA TYR A 670 -12.44 -0.06 -0.99
C TYR A 670 -13.64 -1.04 -0.90
N ASN A 671 -14.82 -0.51 -0.60
CA ASN A 671 -16.04 -1.26 -0.26
C ASN A 671 -17.26 -0.87 -1.12
N HIS A 672 -17.08 -0.88 -2.44
CA HIS A 672 -18.13 -0.52 -3.41
C HIS A 672 -18.31 -1.62 -4.45
N ASN A 673 -18.68 -2.83 -4.02
CA ASN A 673 -18.94 -3.94 -4.94
C ASN A 673 -20.37 -3.84 -5.51
N SER A 674 -20.53 -3.35 -6.74
CA SER A 674 -21.84 -3.33 -7.42
C SER A 674 -22.19 -4.71 -7.98
N LEU A 675 -23.17 -5.37 -7.37
CA LEU A 675 -23.62 -6.70 -7.76
C LEU A 675 -24.90 -6.65 -8.61
N LEU A 676 -24.81 -6.98 -9.90
CA LEU A 676 -25.97 -7.15 -10.78
C LEU A 676 -26.82 -8.34 -10.31
N LEU A 677 -28.12 -8.12 -10.12
CA LEU A 677 -29.11 -9.15 -9.80
C LEU A 677 -29.43 -10.03 -11.01
N ASP A 678 -29.41 -11.35 -10.83
CA ASP A 678 -30.11 -12.30 -11.71
C ASP A 678 -31.64 -12.17 -11.49
N SER A 679 -32.38 -11.73 -12.51
CA SER A 679 -33.85 -11.66 -12.50
C SER A 679 -34.53 -12.82 -13.25
N THR A 680 -33.74 -13.80 -13.69
CA THR A 680 -34.08 -14.85 -14.66
C THR A 680 -33.61 -16.23 -14.19
N PRO A 681 -33.95 -16.64 -12.95
CA PRO A 681 -33.36 -17.82 -12.33
C PRO A 681 -33.67 -19.11 -13.09
N ASN A 682 -32.69 -20.01 -13.12
CA ASN A 682 -32.62 -21.23 -13.94
C ASN A 682 -32.49 -21.01 -15.46
N SER A 683 -32.05 -19.83 -15.94
CA SER A 683 -31.76 -19.56 -17.36
C SER A 683 -30.72 -20.54 -17.94
N ARG A 684 -29.69 -20.87 -17.14
CA ARG A 684 -28.73 -22.00 -17.19
C ARG A 684 -28.76 -22.86 -18.46
N SER A 685 -28.17 -22.31 -19.52
CA SER A 685 -27.75 -23.04 -20.71
C SER A 685 -26.68 -24.09 -20.42
N SER A 686 -26.59 -25.13 -21.27
CA SER A 686 -25.59 -26.20 -21.15
C SER A 686 -24.14 -25.79 -21.47
N SER A 687 -23.92 -24.52 -21.84
CA SER A 687 -22.59 -23.99 -22.17
C SER A 687 -22.43 -22.54 -21.70
N TRP A 688 -21.46 -22.32 -20.80
CA TRP A 688 -21.06 -21.03 -20.22
C TRP A 688 -22.06 -20.34 -19.29
N ALA A 689 -21.63 -20.04 -18.06
CA ALA A 689 -22.29 -19.12 -17.12
C ALA A 689 -22.29 -17.64 -17.59
N LEU A 690 -21.99 -17.41 -18.86
CA LEU A 690 -22.09 -16.11 -19.54
C LEU A 690 -23.46 -15.96 -20.22
N GLU A 691 -24.25 -17.04 -20.31
CA GLU A 691 -25.57 -17.01 -20.93
C GLU A 691 -26.65 -16.49 -19.96
N ASP A 692 -26.67 -16.93 -18.68
CA ASP A 692 -27.60 -16.46 -17.61
C ASP A 692 -27.61 -14.93 -17.38
N PHE A 693 -26.48 -14.24 -17.59
CA PHE A 693 -26.41 -12.79 -17.33
C PHE A 693 -26.88 -11.92 -18.50
N ASN A 694 -27.22 -12.50 -19.66
CA ASN A 694 -27.72 -11.71 -20.79
C ASN A 694 -29.19 -11.29 -20.60
N ASP A 695 -30.00 -12.07 -19.87
CA ASP A 695 -31.40 -11.79 -19.58
C ASP A 695 -31.72 -11.29 -18.16
N ALA A 696 -30.66 -11.01 -17.38
CA ALA A 696 -30.73 -10.49 -16.01
C ALA A 696 -31.62 -9.24 -15.72
N PRO A 697 -31.99 -8.34 -16.67
CA PRO A 697 -32.95 -7.27 -16.38
C PRO A 697 -34.38 -7.79 -16.10
N LEU A 698 -34.98 -7.42 -14.97
CA LEU A 698 -36.34 -7.82 -14.59
C LEU A 698 -37.36 -7.30 -15.61
N GLN A 699 -37.95 -8.21 -16.38
CA GLN A 699 -38.84 -7.92 -17.50
C GLN A 699 -40.22 -7.41 -17.07
N ILE A 700 -40.91 -6.68 -17.95
CA ILE A 700 -42.30 -6.25 -17.74
C ILE A 700 -43.23 -7.46 -17.54
N ASN A 701 -44.11 -7.35 -16.53
CA ASN A 701 -44.93 -8.42 -15.94
C ASN A 701 -44.19 -9.50 -15.12
N HIS A 702 -42.89 -9.35 -14.83
CA HIS A 702 -42.20 -10.20 -13.85
C HIS A 702 -42.09 -9.46 -12.49
N THR A 703 -42.06 -10.23 -11.40
CA THR A 703 -42.08 -9.70 -10.03
C THR A 703 -40.80 -10.09 -9.28
N PHE A 704 -40.09 -9.10 -8.74
CA PHE A 704 -39.06 -9.33 -7.72
C PHE A 704 -39.61 -8.99 -6.32
N SER A 705 -39.24 -9.76 -5.31
CA SER A 705 -39.56 -9.47 -3.90
C SER A 705 -38.29 -9.56 -3.06
N ASP A 706 -38.13 -8.59 -2.17
CA ASP A 706 -37.01 -8.50 -1.23
C ASP A 706 -36.99 -9.70 -0.27
N PRO A 707 -35.89 -10.46 -0.15
CA PRO A 707 -35.80 -11.63 0.74
C PRO A 707 -36.02 -11.32 2.22
N TRP A 708 -35.78 -10.07 2.64
CA TRP A 708 -36.02 -9.59 4.01
C TRP A 708 -37.41 -8.97 4.20
N ASN A 709 -38.32 -9.12 3.22
CA ASN A 709 -39.69 -8.63 3.25
C ASN A 709 -39.80 -7.10 3.38
N GLY A 710 -38.86 -6.33 2.84
CA GLY A 710 -38.96 -4.86 2.79
C GLY A 710 -39.86 -4.35 1.67
N PHE A 711 -39.81 -4.95 0.47
CA PHE A 711 -40.57 -4.48 -0.69
C PHE A 711 -40.80 -5.55 -1.78
N THR A 712 -41.62 -5.19 -2.76
CA THR A 712 -41.85 -5.90 -4.03
C THR A 712 -41.78 -4.92 -5.21
N LEU A 713 -41.15 -5.34 -6.31
CA LEU A 713 -41.03 -4.63 -7.59
C LEU A 713 -41.78 -5.36 -8.70
N TYR A 714 -42.50 -4.61 -9.53
CA TYR A 714 -43.22 -5.11 -10.70
C TYR A 714 -43.22 -4.07 -11.83
N PRO A 715 -42.44 -4.23 -12.92
CA PRO A 715 -42.46 -3.31 -14.05
C PRO A 715 -43.77 -3.47 -14.84
N VAL A 716 -44.51 -2.36 -15.00
CA VAL A 716 -45.91 -2.35 -15.47
C VAL A 716 -46.08 -1.92 -16.94
N ASP A 717 -45.34 -0.91 -17.39
CA ASP A 717 -45.51 -0.29 -18.72
C ASP A 717 -44.23 0.43 -19.14
N LYS A 718 -44.09 0.78 -20.42
CA LYS A 718 -42.97 1.56 -20.96
C LYS A 718 -43.39 2.45 -22.12
N GLY A 719 -42.68 3.55 -22.32
CA GLY A 719 -42.97 4.49 -23.40
C GLY A 719 -41.90 5.52 -23.67
N GLY A 720 -42.30 6.63 -24.30
CA GLY A 720 -41.37 7.62 -24.82
C GLY A 720 -40.80 7.22 -26.18
N VAL A 721 -39.58 7.69 -26.49
CA VAL A 721 -38.89 7.37 -27.75
C VAL A 721 -37.67 6.51 -27.42
N LEU A 722 -37.76 5.21 -27.72
CA LEU A 722 -36.68 4.24 -27.50
C LEU A 722 -35.37 4.70 -28.16
N GLY A 723 -34.24 4.44 -27.49
CA GLY A 723 -32.94 4.94 -27.91
C GLY A 723 -32.75 6.45 -27.68
N THR A 724 -33.45 7.03 -26.71
CA THR A 724 -33.24 8.42 -26.24
C THR A 724 -33.46 8.51 -24.72
N ALA A 725 -32.94 9.56 -24.08
CA ALA A 725 -33.24 9.91 -22.68
C ALA A 725 -34.74 10.18 -22.41
N GLY A 726 -35.55 10.34 -23.46
CA GLY A 726 -37.01 10.48 -23.36
C GLY A 726 -37.75 9.14 -23.25
N ALA A 727 -37.07 8.00 -23.40
CA ALA A 727 -37.62 6.67 -23.10
C ALA A 727 -37.77 6.47 -21.59
N TRP A 728 -38.80 5.72 -21.19
CA TRP A 728 -39.07 5.42 -19.79
C TRP A 728 -39.74 4.06 -19.60
N ILE A 729 -39.60 3.53 -18.39
CA ILE A 729 -40.32 2.37 -17.86
C ILE A 729 -41.02 2.78 -16.55
N GLU A 730 -42.19 2.22 -16.28
CA GLU A 730 -42.89 2.38 -15.01
C GLU A 730 -42.80 1.12 -14.17
N VAL A 731 -42.55 1.29 -12.88
CA VAL A 731 -42.34 0.23 -11.90
C VAL A 731 -43.29 0.45 -10.74
N GLN A 732 -44.18 -0.51 -10.49
CA GLN A 732 -44.93 -0.55 -9.25
C GLN A 732 -44.02 -1.03 -8.13
N VAL A 733 -43.83 -0.20 -7.12
CA VAL A 733 -43.15 -0.51 -5.87
C VAL A 733 -44.21 -0.71 -4.79
N THR A 734 -44.11 -1.81 -4.03
CA THR A 734 -44.92 -2.04 -2.83
C THR A 734 -43.97 -2.21 -1.66
N ILE A 735 -44.01 -1.29 -0.69
CA ILE A 735 -43.32 -1.40 0.61
C ILE A 735 -44.24 -2.15 1.58
N HIS A 736 -43.67 -2.99 2.44
CA HIS A 736 -44.39 -3.90 3.36
C HIS A 736 -44.27 -3.51 4.85
#